data_AF-A6KZQ5-F1
#
_entry.id   AF-A6KZQ5-F1
#
_cell.length_a   1.000
_cell.length_b   1.000
_cell.length_c   1.000
_cell.angle_alpha   90.00
_cell.angle_beta   90.00
_cell.angle_gamma   90.00
#
_symmetry.space_group_name_H-M   'P 1'
#
loop_
_entity.id
_entity.type
_entity.pdbx_description
1 polymer ?
#
loop_
_entity_poly.entity_id
_entity_poly.type
_entity_poly.pdbx_seq_one_letter_code
_entity_poly.pdbx_strand_id
1 'polypeptide(L)'
;MAAVDSIHANDRHLFTTAAEAIADNEHVCKIVWNSNGIDIARLVNTHRTNIDKEGTHSKWDVRAADGTVEKYGFKYSYELVGYHKGNNETSESAHAALKGSVIRPQMTSGGKQQPWGFTQNKATKDREPLVRVILTDTISGKIASVGYLKFKITDTANQNEVVLTPNFPFANGYTVDCTETETKLGLSWHQVEEQILAQLEEIGISKDEFHKNFKLDGAVEDVEQQALVNATQYDGITVDSKAVTTPVGVVSQTNWDPADEMTEVLTWVVKNNQAYHIFKAGAKSIAVNVRYSYEVSEGVYQYVYVTFTWTPSPLNFTPNGTIENSAKIDKYWYEKNGAVAGSGYSDIHANVHQVVSDNSNDCTFDSEILNTFTGNVITVTSDATYPAFANDKLTKEVVFANPQDHLTKKGTAYVVNGASGAQYDITVSADGKTLQATNNAVPKAVVVLAGTVMEYQENDFAKDILNNADHNLLGQDQTFTAKLQINAANCDYVDYALGNNVFYAKYLRPVSVDPSDVDELIDATNGASIAGLTLNLIDWRDKYFDKAEDTTGDDGKKYNFYGFYGVTKVAADIENATTTLNGGTLGSTKLSSVTKNVKLYFGEDKSTTNVFTALKVGDNGKFYYYNNGTTLGKFTIRVPLEVTYKWGTIYTEVDLNINKTIQN
;
A
#
# COMPACT_ATOMS: atom_id res chain seq x y z
N MET A 1 64.47 45.05 14.89
CA MET A 1 64.91 43.64 15.03
C MET A 1 63.78 42.73 14.57
N ALA A 2 64.07 41.57 14.00
CA ALA A 2 63.09 40.57 13.62
C ALA A 2 63.35 39.28 14.40
N ALA A 3 62.30 38.57 14.80
CA ALA A 3 62.36 37.28 15.49
C ALA A 3 61.38 36.30 14.83
N VAL A 4 61.77 35.03 14.71
CA VAL A 4 60.89 33.96 14.19
C VAL A 4 60.18 33.29 15.36
N ASP A 5 58.88 33.09 15.23
CA ASP A 5 57.99 32.66 16.30
C ASP A 5 57.24 31.38 15.89
N SER A 6 56.85 30.57 16.87
CA SER A 6 55.98 29.40 16.71
C SER A 6 54.53 29.79 16.91
N ILE A 7 53.71 29.53 15.90
CA ILE A 7 52.25 29.64 15.97
C ILE A 7 51.68 28.48 16.79
N HIS A 8 52.35 27.33 16.77
CA HIS A 8 51.95 26.11 17.47
C HIS A 8 52.18 26.18 19.00
N ALA A 9 52.95 27.15 19.50
CA ALA A 9 53.29 27.29 20.92
C ALA A 9 52.80 28.61 21.56
N ASN A 10 51.62 29.10 21.15
CA ASN A 10 51.01 30.36 21.58
C ASN A 10 51.82 31.62 21.21
N ASP A 11 52.24 31.75 19.94
CA ASP A 11 53.03 32.89 19.44
C ASP A 11 54.27 33.18 20.30
N ARG A 12 55.03 32.12 20.61
CA ARG A 12 56.31 32.26 21.30
C ARG A 12 57.46 32.36 20.32
N HIS A 13 58.43 33.22 20.62
CA HIS A 13 59.72 33.23 19.92
C HIS A 13 60.31 31.81 19.90
N LEU A 14 60.71 31.36 18.71
CA LEU A 14 61.49 30.12 18.59
C LEU A 14 62.79 30.30 19.36
N PHE A 15 63.31 29.19 19.88
CA PHE A 15 64.61 29.18 20.53
C PHE A 15 65.67 29.75 19.58
N THR A 16 66.52 30.64 20.09
CA THR A 16 67.57 31.29 19.29
C THR A 16 68.83 30.43 19.17
N THR A 17 68.95 29.40 20.03
CA THR A 17 70.05 28.44 20.00
C THR A 17 69.55 27.00 19.90
N ALA A 18 70.35 26.14 19.26
CA ALA A 18 70.03 24.72 19.18
C ALA A 18 70.03 24.04 20.57
N ALA A 19 70.92 24.48 21.48
CA ALA A 19 71.04 23.89 22.82
C ALA A 19 69.75 24.05 23.65
N GLU A 20 69.12 25.22 23.60
CA GLU A 20 67.85 25.49 24.29
C GLU A 20 66.71 24.65 23.71
N ALA A 21 66.61 24.56 22.37
CA ALA A 21 65.59 23.76 21.70
C ALA A 21 65.73 22.26 21.98
N ILE A 22 66.98 21.76 22.12
CA ILE A 22 67.25 20.36 22.47
C ILE A 22 66.79 20.07 23.90
N ALA A 23 67.07 20.99 24.84
CA ALA A 23 66.74 20.84 26.26
C ALA A 23 65.23 20.94 26.56
N ASP A 24 64.46 21.62 25.70
CA ASP A 24 63.03 21.83 25.87
C ASP A 24 62.21 20.55 25.61
N ASN A 25 61.38 20.11 26.57
CA ASN A 25 60.50 18.95 26.38
C ASN A 25 59.02 19.32 26.23
N GLU A 26 58.70 20.62 26.28
CA GLU A 26 57.33 21.12 26.37
C GLU A 26 56.81 21.61 25.00
N HIS A 27 57.69 22.13 24.13
CA HIS A 27 57.35 22.75 22.84
C HIS A 27 57.82 21.91 21.66
N VAL A 28 57.32 20.68 21.60
CA VAL A 28 57.71 19.68 20.59
C VAL A 28 56.56 19.39 19.63
N CYS A 29 56.80 19.54 18.33
CA CYS A 29 55.83 19.22 17.28
C CYS A 29 55.77 17.70 17.03
N LYS A 30 54.58 17.08 17.14
CA LYS A 30 54.42 15.64 16.90
C LYS A 30 54.25 15.34 15.41
N ILE A 31 54.89 14.28 14.93
CA ILE A 31 54.75 13.81 13.54
C ILE A 31 54.67 12.28 13.50
N VAL A 32 53.64 11.71 12.88
CA VAL A 32 53.46 10.24 12.81
C VAL A 32 54.53 9.62 11.92
N TRP A 33 55.10 8.47 12.30
CA TRP A 33 56.24 7.83 11.61
C TRP A 33 56.03 7.60 10.10
N ASN A 34 54.79 7.33 9.66
CA ASN A 34 54.41 7.12 8.25
C ASN A 34 53.76 8.36 7.62
N SER A 35 53.87 9.54 8.25
CA SER A 35 53.29 10.78 7.73
C SER A 35 53.94 11.20 6.41
N ASN A 36 53.12 11.67 5.46
CA ASN A 36 53.60 12.29 4.20
C ASN A 36 54.34 13.61 4.42
N GLY A 37 54.28 14.17 5.63
CA GLY A 37 55.06 15.32 6.08
C GLY A 37 54.22 16.46 6.65
N ILE A 38 54.89 17.35 7.38
CA ILE A 38 54.34 18.57 7.97
C ILE A 38 55.04 19.77 7.34
N ASP A 39 54.25 20.75 6.91
CA ASP A 39 54.77 21.99 6.35
C ASP A 39 55.12 22.99 7.47
N ILE A 40 56.42 23.19 7.71
CA ILE A 40 56.94 24.07 8.75
C ILE A 40 56.57 25.53 8.49
N ALA A 41 56.42 25.94 7.23
CA ALA A 41 56.05 27.31 6.88
C ALA A 41 54.64 27.68 7.39
N ARG A 42 53.80 26.68 7.69
CA ARG A 42 52.49 26.88 8.32
C ARG A 42 52.54 26.92 9.85
N LEU A 43 53.67 26.56 10.45
CA LEU A 43 53.86 26.50 11.91
C LEU A 43 54.60 27.72 12.47
N VAL A 44 55.24 28.52 11.62
CA VAL A 44 56.09 29.63 12.02
C VAL A 44 55.64 30.95 11.41
N ASN A 45 55.92 32.04 12.11
CA ASN A 45 55.75 33.43 11.66
C ASN A 45 56.95 34.27 12.12
N THR A 46 56.93 35.56 11.86
CA THR A 46 57.96 36.52 12.24
C THR A 46 57.33 37.77 12.80
N HIS A 47 57.93 38.23 13.89
CA HIS A 47 57.59 39.48 14.55
C HIS A 47 58.72 40.47 14.33
N ARG A 48 58.36 41.76 14.21
CA ARG A 48 59.31 42.86 14.09
C ARG A 48 59.10 43.88 15.21
N THR A 49 60.21 44.40 15.72
CA THR A 49 60.22 45.55 16.63
C THR A 49 60.23 46.83 15.80
N ASN A 50 59.21 47.67 15.95
CA ASN A 50 59.17 48.97 15.28
C ASN A 50 60.03 49.98 16.06
N ILE A 51 61.05 50.54 15.39
CA ILE A 51 61.98 51.50 16.00
C ILE A 51 61.29 52.84 16.27
N ASP A 52 60.30 53.21 15.46
CA ASP A 52 59.64 54.52 15.50
C ASP A 52 58.47 54.60 16.51
N LYS A 53 58.14 53.49 17.18
CA LYS A 53 57.03 53.40 18.15
C LYS A 53 57.45 52.59 19.38
N GLU A 54 58.17 53.23 20.30
CA GLU A 54 58.48 52.74 21.67
C GLU A 54 58.80 51.23 21.78
N GLY A 55 59.52 50.64 20.82
CA GLY A 55 59.87 49.22 20.88
C GLY A 55 58.68 48.25 20.80
N THR A 56 57.53 48.68 20.28
CA THR A 56 56.35 47.81 20.12
C THR A 56 56.62 46.65 19.17
N HIS A 57 56.39 45.42 19.66
CA HIS A 57 56.47 44.18 18.89
C HIS A 57 55.18 43.98 18.08
N SER A 58 55.31 43.73 16.78
CA SER A 58 54.18 43.48 15.88
C SER A 58 54.44 42.31 14.96
N LYS A 59 53.43 41.47 14.73
CA LYS A 59 53.49 40.39 13.72
C LYS A 59 53.75 41.02 12.35
N TRP A 60 54.84 40.60 11.71
CA TRP A 60 55.17 41.01 10.35
C TRP A 60 54.39 40.16 9.35
N ASP A 61 54.23 38.87 9.65
CA ASP A 61 53.40 37.94 8.89
C ASP A 61 52.55 37.03 9.81
N VAL A 62 51.50 36.43 9.23
CA VAL A 62 50.62 35.50 9.95
C VAL A 62 51.20 34.11 9.93
N ARG A 63 51.72 33.68 8.76
CA ARG A 63 52.50 32.45 8.55
C ARG A 63 53.58 32.72 7.51
N ALA A 64 54.73 32.06 7.66
CA ALA A 64 55.79 32.04 6.66
C ALA A 64 55.28 31.54 5.29
N ALA A 65 54.32 30.60 5.29
CA ALA A 65 53.71 30.07 4.07
C ALA A 65 52.96 31.12 3.23
N ASP A 66 52.57 32.25 3.83
CA ASP A 66 51.80 33.30 3.15
C ASP A 66 52.69 34.23 2.28
N GLY A 67 54.01 34.10 2.39
CA GLY A 67 54.96 34.84 1.54
C GLY A 67 55.01 36.34 1.80
N THR A 68 54.64 36.78 3.02
CA THR A 68 54.47 38.21 3.32
C THR A 68 55.81 38.92 3.47
N VAL A 69 56.77 38.33 4.19
CA VAL A 69 58.11 38.93 4.39
C VAL A 69 58.94 38.91 3.10
N GLU A 70 58.68 37.97 2.20
CA GLU A 70 59.30 37.85 0.88
C GLU A 70 59.05 39.08 0.00
N LYS A 71 57.86 39.68 0.11
CA LYS A 71 57.53 40.94 -0.59
C LYS A 71 58.38 42.12 -0.11
N TYR A 72 58.98 42.03 1.07
CA TYR A 72 59.87 43.03 1.66
C TYR A 72 61.36 42.67 1.51
N GLY A 73 61.67 41.71 0.65
CA GLY A 73 63.06 41.30 0.39
C GLY A 73 63.63 40.33 1.42
N PHE A 74 62.81 39.61 2.19
CA PHE A 74 63.30 38.53 3.06
C PHE A 74 63.02 37.15 2.46
N LYS A 75 63.58 36.09 3.05
CA LYS A 75 63.29 34.71 2.63
C LYS A 75 63.44 33.75 3.80
N TYR A 76 62.48 32.85 3.96
CA TYR A 76 62.64 31.69 4.84
C TYR A 76 63.45 30.56 4.18
N SER A 77 64.32 29.95 4.97
CA SER A 77 64.93 28.65 4.64
C SER A 77 64.93 27.73 5.86
N TYR A 78 64.86 26.43 5.60
CA TYR A 78 64.70 25.38 6.62
C TYR A 78 65.82 24.36 6.46
N GLU A 79 66.47 24.00 7.56
CA GLU A 79 67.60 23.07 7.55
C GLU A 79 67.52 22.11 8.73
N LEU A 80 67.79 20.83 8.50
CA LEU A 80 67.89 19.85 9.58
C LEU A 80 69.22 20.04 10.31
N VAL A 81 69.16 20.02 11.64
CA VAL A 81 70.31 20.24 12.52
C VAL A 81 70.72 18.90 13.11
N GLY A 82 71.93 18.45 12.78
CA GLY A 82 72.47 17.22 13.36
C GLY A 82 72.78 17.39 14.85
N TYR A 83 72.26 16.49 15.69
CA TYR A 83 72.62 16.43 17.11
C TYR A 83 72.43 15.02 17.67
N HIS A 84 73.19 14.71 18.72
CA HIS A 84 73.12 13.44 19.44
C HIS A 84 72.42 13.64 20.78
N LYS A 85 71.53 12.70 21.14
CA LYS A 85 70.87 12.65 22.44
C LYS A 85 71.39 11.44 23.21
N GLY A 86 71.90 11.66 24.42
CA GLY A 86 72.57 10.61 25.20
C GLY A 86 73.82 10.08 24.49
N ASN A 87 74.06 8.77 24.60
CA ASN A 87 75.22 8.08 24.01
C ASN A 87 74.99 7.60 22.56
N ASN A 88 74.00 8.14 21.86
CA ASN A 88 73.65 7.71 20.50
C ASN A 88 74.73 8.13 19.48
N GLU A 89 75.24 7.19 18.69
CA GLU A 89 76.17 7.47 17.58
C GLU A 89 75.47 7.99 16.31
N THR A 90 74.13 7.91 16.25
CA THR A 90 73.31 8.42 15.15
C THR A 90 72.62 9.71 15.57
N SER A 91 72.63 10.72 14.69
CA SER A 91 71.93 11.98 14.94
C SER A 91 70.41 11.76 15.01
N GLU A 92 69.72 12.43 15.93
CA GLU A 92 68.26 12.37 16.04
C GLU A 92 67.59 12.85 14.73
N SER A 93 68.05 13.98 14.19
CA SER A 93 67.60 14.53 12.91
C SER A 93 67.91 13.69 11.67
N ALA A 94 68.73 12.64 11.78
CA ALA A 94 68.98 11.74 10.65
C ALA A 94 67.72 10.93 10.27
N HIS A 95 66.78 10.78 11.22
CA HIS A 95 65.51 10.06 11.05
C HIS A 95 64.41 10.91 10.37
N ALA A 96 64.79 12.03 9.74
CA ALA A 96 63.89 12.88 8.99
C ALA A 96 64.55 13.42 7.72
N ALA A 97 63.72 13.85 6.77
CA ALA A 97 64.14 14.60 5.60
C ALA A 97 63.29 15.84 5.40
N LEU A 98 63.88 16.83 4.74
CA LEU A 98 63.23 18.07 4.32
C LEU A 98 63.10 18.11 2.79
N LYS A 99 61.95 18.61 2.33
CA LYS A 99 61.73 19.06 0.94
C LYS A 99 61.11 20.46 0.98
N GLY A 100 61.93 21.47 0.78
CA GLY A 100 61.53 22.86 1.03
C GLY A 100 61.22 23.06 2.52
N SER A 101 60.00 23.48 2.83
CA SER A 101 59.49 23.64 4.21
C SER A 101 58.84 22.38 4.78
N VAL A 102 58.69 21.31 3.99
CA VAL A 102 58.01 20.09 4.45
C VAL A 102 59.03 19.15 5.09
N ILE A 103 58.80 18.79 6.35
CA ILE A 103 59.53 17.74 7.07
C ILE A 103 58.73 16.44 7.09
N ARG A 104 59.37 15.29 6.92
CA ARG A 104 58.76 13.99 7.21
C ARG A 104 59.74 13.05 7.92
N PRO A 105 59.25 12.05 8.67
CA PRO A 105 60.11 10.99 9.20
C PRO A 105 60.54 10.07 8.08
N GLN A 106 61.73 9.46 8.20
CA GLN A 106 62.18 8.37 7.32
C GLN A 106 63.41 7.67 7.90
N MET A 107 63.73 6.50 7.37
CA MET A 107 64.88 5.72 7.81
C MET A 107 66.22 6.37 7.45
N THR A 108 67.20 6.15 8.32
CA THR A 108 68.62 6.42 8.05
C THR A 108 69.23 5.30 7.23
N SER A 109 70.40 5.55 6.63
CA SER A 109 71.25 4.51 6.05
C SER A 109 72.66 4.64 6.62
N GLY A 110 73.14 3.58 7.27
CA GLY A 110 74.44 3.59 7.96
C GLY A 110 74.57 4.69 9.01
N GLY A 111 73.47 5.03 9.71
CA GLY A 111 73.43 6.11 10.70
C GLY A 111 73.45 7.54 10.11
N LYS A 112 73.42 7.68 8.78
CA LYS A 112 73.41 8.97 8.09
C LYS A 112 72.03 9.36 7.61
N GLN A 113 71.77 10.66 7.59
CA GLN A 113 70.57 11.25 7.02
C GLN A 113 70.49 10.93 5.52
N GLN A 114 69.29 10.61 5.03
CA GLN A 114 69.04 10.38 3.60
C GLN A 114 68.26 11.55 2.96
N PRO A 115 68.38 11.75 1.62
CA PRO A 115 67.54 12.69 0.88
C PRO A 115 66.03 12.39 1.07
N TRP A 116 65.16 13.33 0.72
CA TRP A 116 63.72 13.07 0.70
C TRP A 116 63.37 11.94 -0.28
N GLY A 117 62.50 11.01 0.12
CA GLY A 117 61.96 9.96 -0.75
C GLY A 117 62.19 8.52 -0.26
N PHE A 118 62.99 8.31 0.78
CA PHE A 118 63.30 6.98 1.31
C PHE A 118 62.22 6.41 2.25
N THR A 119 62.36 5.12 2.55
CA THR A 119 61.41 4.30 3.32
C THR A 119 61.15 4.88 4.71
N GLN A 120 59.87 4.96 5.08
CA GLN A 120 59.41 5.28 6.42
C GLN A 120 59.24 3.99 7.21
N ASN A 121 59.57 4.00 8.50
CA ASN A 121 59.44 2.81 9.33
C ASN A 121 59.14 3.18 10.78
N LYS A 122 58.35 2.35 11.45
CA LYS A 122 57.96 2.50 12.85
C LYS A 122 59.15 2.53 13.81
N ALA A 123 60.31 1.98 13.42
CA ALA A 123 61.57 2.07 14.16
C ALA A 123 62.07 3.51 14.40
N THR A 124 61.55 4.50 13.66
CA THR A 124 61.86 5.92 13.87
C THR A 124 61.06 6.56 15.01
N LYS A 125 60.12 5.84 15.62
CA LYS A 125 59.34 6.30 16.79
C LYS A 125 60.27 6.79 17.91
N ASP A 126 59.81 7.84 18.60
CA ASP A 126 60.49 8.53 19.70
C ASP A 126 61.79 9.28 19.33
N ARG A 127 62.20 9.27 18.06
CA ARG A 127 63.29 10.14 17.56
C ARG A 127 62.84 11.59 17.50
N GLU A 128 63.79 12.49 17.73
CA GLU A 128 63.50 13.93 17.87
C GLU A 128 64.23 14.80 16.82
N PRO A 129 63.75 14.90 15.57
CA PRO A 129 64.37 15.77 14.59
C PRO A 129 64.33 17.26 14.99
N LEU A 130 65.43 17.98 14.74
CA LEU A 130 65.53 19.42 15.00
C LEU A 130 65.69 20.18 13.69
N VAL A 131 64.85 21.19 13.47
CA VAL A 131 64.92 22.06 12.29
C VAL A 131 65.31 23.47 12.68
N ARG A 132 66.32 24.01 11.99
CA ARG A 132 66.68 25.42 12.00
C ARG A 132 65.88 26.16 10.93
N VAL A 133 65.18 27.20 11.36
CA VAL A 133 64.44 28.15 10.53
C VAL A 133 65.25 29.44 10.44
N ILE A 134 65.58 29.87 9.22
CA ILE A 134 66.43 31.03 8.96
C ILE A 134 65.62 32.05 8.17
N LEU A 135 65.58 33.29 8.65
CA LEU A 135 65.09 34.44 7.91
C LEU A 135 66.27 35.21 7.36
N THR A 136 66.43 35.27 6.05
CA THR A 136 67.54 35.96 5.37
C THR A 136 67.04 37.23 4.69
N ASP A 137 67.74 38.35 4.89
CA ASP A 137 67.56 39.55 4.07
C ASP A 137 68.22 39.30 2.71
N THR A 138 67.41 39.25 1.66
CA THR A 138 67.85 38.95 0.29
C THR A 138 68.54 40.14 -0.39
N ILE A 139 68.40 41.36 0.15
CA ILE A 139 69.08 42.56 -0.35
C ILE A 139 70.53 42.56 0.15
N SER A 140 70.75 42.34 1.46
CA SER A 140 72.09 42.36 2.06
C SER A 140 72.78 41.00 2.10
N GLY A 141 72.04 39.90 1.91
CA GLY A 141 72.52 38.53 2.07
C GLY A 141 72.76 38.13 3.53
N LYS A 142 72.42 38.98 4.50
CA LYS A 142 72.65 38.72 5.94
C LYS A 142 71.46 37.98 6.56
N ILE A 143 71.75 37.15 7.55
CA ILE A 143 70.72 36.49 8.36
C ILE A 143 70.09 37.52 9.29
N ALA A 144 68.78 37.69 9.17
CA ALA A 144 67.99 38.61 9.98
C ALA A 144 67.51 37.98 11.30
N SER A 145 67.20 36.68 11.28
CA SER A 145 66.83 35.90 12.45
C SER A 145 67.05 34.40 12.24
N VAL A 146 67.31 33.68 13.33
CA VAL A 146 67.36 32.21 13.37
C VAL A 146 66.46 31.73 14.50
N GLY A 147 65.67 30.68 14.24
CA GLY A 147 64.87 29.98 15.24
C GLY A 147 65.01 28.46 15.09
N TYR A 148 64.77 27.72 16.16
CA TYR A 148 64.84 26.25 16.16
C TYR A 148 63.50 25.63 16.57
N LEU A 149 63.05 24.62 15.83
CA LEU A 149 61.81 23.89 16.06
C LEU A 149 62.11 22.39 16.21
N LYS A 150 61.76 21.82 17.36
CA LYS A 150 61.96 20.39 17.66
C LYS A 150 60.70 19.59 17.32
N PHE A 151 60.90 18.44 16.71
CA PHE A 151 59.86 17.46 16.40
C PHE A 151 60.03 16.20 17.25
N LYS A 152 58.96 15.43 17.43
CA LYS A 152 58.99 14.06 17.97
C LYS A 152 58.19 13.14 17.08
N ILE A 153 58.82 12.04 16.65
CA ILE A 153 58.17 11.04 15.81
C ILE A 153 57.29 10.13 16.68
N THR A 154 56.01 10.00 16.34
CA THR A 154 55.00 9.24 17.12
C THR A 154 54.41 8.07 16.35
N ASP A 155 53.68 7.21 17.06
CA ASP A 155 52.86 6.15 16.46
C ASP A 155 51.59 6.71 15.81
N THR A 156 50.92 5.88 15.01
CA THR A 156 49.53 6.11 14.59
C THR A 156 48.62 5.91 15.81
N ALA A 157 47.58 6.72 16.01
CA ALA A 157 46.60 6.48 17.08
C ALA A 157 45.86 5.15 16.81
N ASN A 158 45.66 4.32 17.85
CA ASN A 158 44.80 3.14 17.75
C ASN A 158 43.36 3.61 17.51
N GLN A 159 42.68 3.01 16.54
CA GLN A 159 41.29 3.30 16.19
C GLN A 159 40.49 2.01 16.19
N ASN A 160 39.16 2.11 16.32
CA ASN A 160 38.27 0.97 16.14
C ASN A 160 38.49 0.36 14.76
N GLU A 161 38.44 -0.97 14.69
CA GLU A 161 38.71 -1.71 13.46
C GLU A 161 37.73 -2.87 13.29
N VAL A 162 37.27 -3.09 12.05
CA VAL A 162 36.58 -4.32 11.68
C VAL A 162 37.62 -5.27 11.11
N VAL A 163 37.86 -6.39 11.78
CA VAL A 163 38.94 -7.33 11.43
C VAL A 163 38.45 -8.47 10.53
N LEU A 164 37.15 -8.78 10.53
CA LEU A 164 36.57 -9.80 9.66
C LEU A 164 35.06 -9.59 9.42
N THR A 165 34.60 -9.90 8.20
CA THR A 165 33.18 -9.77 7.79
C THR A 165 32.68 -10.96 6.96
N PRO A 166 32.58 -12.19 7.51
CA PRO A 166 32.14 -13.33 6.72
C PRO A 166 30.65 -13.26 6.39
N ASN A 167 30.27 -13.77 5.22
CA ASN A 167 28.87 -13.82 4.77
C ASN A 167 28.47 -15.25 4.42
N PHE A 168 27.36 -15.72 5.02
CA PHE A 168 26.85 -17.07 4.89
C PHE A 168 25.51 -17.06 4.13
N PRO A 169 25.50 -17.46 2.84
CA PRO A 169 24.29 -17.53 2.05
C PRO A 169 23.49 -18.83 2.34
N PHE A 170 22.17 -18.69 2.41
CA PHE A 170 21.21 -19.78 2.56
C PHE A 170 20.20 -19.77 1.43
N ALA A 171 19.86 -20.96 0.92
CA ALA A 171 18.92 -21.14 -0.19
C ALA A 171 17.65 -21.92 0.20
N ASN A 172 17.43 -22.20 1.48
CA ASN A 172 16.26 -22.93 1.98
C ASN A 172 14.98 -22.34 1.40
N GLY A 173 14.13 -23.17 0.79
CA GLY A 173 12.88 -22.72 0.20
C GLY A 173 11.95 -22.06 1.22
N TYR A 174 11.16 -21.11 0.75
CA TYR A 174 10.13 -20.45 1.53
C TYR A 174 8.77 -20.66 0.87
N THR A 175 7.80 -21.15 1.64
CA THR A 175 6.40 -21.17 1.27
C THR A 175 5.60 -20.56 2.41
N VAL A 176 4.83 -19.51 2.11
CA VAL A 176 3.92 -18.91 3.10
C VAL A 176 2.83 -19.92 3.49
N ASP A 177 2.54 -19.98 4.78
CA ASP A 177 1.38 -20.67 5.31
C ASP A 177 0.68 -19.80 6.36
N CYS A 178 -0.24 -20.37 7.13
CA CYS A 178 -0.99 -19.66 8.17
C CYS A 178 -0.47 -19.93 9.60
N THR A 179 0.78 -20.39 9.73
CA THR A 179 1.41 -20.74 11.00
C THR A 179 2.56 -19.78 11.33
N GLU A 180 3.04 -19.81 12.58
CA GLU A 180 4.30 -19.15 12.95
C GLU A 180 5.50 -20.11 12.87
N THR A 181 5.46 -21.10 11.97
CA THR A 181 6.57 -22.03 11.82
C THR A 181 7.89 -21.31 11.55
N GLU A 182 8.96 -21.87 12.10
CA GLU A 182 10.29 -21.26 12.08
C GLU A 182 11.15 -21.88 10.98
N THR A 183 11.82 -21.02 10.21
CA THR A 183 12.92 -21.42 9.33
C THR A 183 14.24 -21.25 10.07
N LYS A 184 14.97 -22.36 10.25
CA LYS A 184 16.27 -22.39 10.94
C LYS A 184 17.41 -22.42 9.93
N LEU A 185 18.29 -21.44 10.00
CA LEU A 185 19.42 -21.21 9.11
C LEU A 185 20.72 -21.26 9.95
N GLY A 186 21.19 -22.48 10.20
CA GLY A 186 22.35 -22.75 11.05
C GLY A 186 23.65 -22.85 10.27
N LEU A 187 24.72 -22.30 10.85
CA LEU A 187 26.09 -22.59 10.42
C LEU A 187 26.50 -23.99 10.90
N SER A 188 27.31 -24.66 10.11
CA SER A 188 27.98 -25.90 10.51
C SER A 188 29.35 -25.61 11.12
N TRP A 189 29.86 -26.54 11.94
CA TRP A 189 31.16 -26.41 12.62
C TRP A 189 32.30 -26.06 11.63
N HIS A 190 32.37 -26.73 10.48
CA HIS A 190 33.41 -26.46 9.48
C HIS A 190 33.29 -25.06 8.85
N GLN A 191 32.08 -24.52 8.68
CA GLN A 191 31.90 -23.16 8.17
C GLN A 191 32.45 -22.12 9.15
N VAL A 192 32.27 -22.34 10.46
CA VAL A 192 32.85 -21.46 11.49
C VAL A 192 34.37 -21.61 11.52
N GLU A 193 34.89 -22.83 11.51
CA GLU A 193 36.33 -23.09 11.55
C GLU A 193 37.06 -22.54 10.32
N GLU A 194 36.56 -22.80 9.12
CA GLU A 194 37.24 -22.42 7.87
C GLU A 194 37.07 -20.94 7.51
N GLN A 195 35.90 -20.35 7.78
CA GLN A 195 35.55 -19.01 7.28
C GLN A 195 35.60 -17.93 8.36
N ILE A 196 35.65 -18.31 9.63
CA ILE A 196 35.83 -17.38 10.76
C ILE A 196 37.19 -17.62 11.41
N LEU A 197 37.40 -18.78 12.05
CA LEU A 197 38.57 -19.01 12.89
C LEU A 197 39.88 -19.04 12.08
N ALA A 198 39.92 -19.73 10.95
CA ALA A 198 41.12 -19.78 10.11
C ALA A 198 41.49 -18.40 9.53
N GLN A 199 40.49 -17.58 9.18
CA GLN A 199 40.72 -16.22 8.68
C GLN A 199 41.22 -15.27 9.78
N LEU A 200 40.74 -15.44 11.02
CA LEU A 200 41.27 -14.72 12.18
C LEU A 200 42.71 -15.13 12.51
N GLU A 201 43.05 -16.41 12.39
CA GLU A 201 44.41 -16.91 12.61
C GLU A 201 45.42 -16.29 11.60
N GLU A 202 45.02 -16.11 10.34
CA GLU A 202 45.86 -15.47 9.30
C GLU A 202 46.28 -14.03 9.65
N ILE A 203 45.47 -13.33 10.45
CA ILE A 203 45.76 -11.97 10.94
C ILE A 203 46.27 -11.95 12.39
N GLY A 204 46.57 -13.12 12.96
CA GLY A 204 47.21 -13.28 14.26
C GLY A 204 46.25 -13.34 15.45
N ILE A 205 44.95 -13.58 15.24
CA ILE A 205 43.96 -13.80 16.30
C ILE A 205 43.65 -15.30 16.38
N SER A 206 44.13 -15.96 17.44
CA SER A 206 43.93 -17.40 17.63
C SER A 206 42.51 -17.79 18.02
N LYS A 207 42.15 -19.07 17.84
CA LYS A 207 40.86 -19.63 18.33
C LYS A 207 40.62 -19.34 19.81
N ASP A 208 41.62 -19.59 20.65
CA ASP A 208 41.54 -19.35 22.10
C ASP A 208 41.37 -17.87 22.41
N GLU A 209 42.05 -17.00 21.66
CA GLU A 209 41.92 -15.55 21.81
C GLU A 209 40.53 -15.06 21.41
N PHE A 210 39.98 -15.57 20.29
CA PHE A 210 38.65 -15.24 19.83
C PHE A 210 37.58 -15.63 20.88
N HIS A 211 37.52 -16.91 21.28
CA HIS A 211 36.50 -17.37 22.24
C HIS A 211 36.62 -16.67 23.61
N LYS A 212 37.84 -16.37 24.05
CA LYS A 212 38.06 -15.70 25.34
C LYS A 212 37.66 -14.23 25.30
N ASN A 213 38.09 -13.49 24.28
CA ASN A 213 38.08 -12.04 24.28
C ASN A 213 36.93 -11.42 23.49
N PHE A 214 36.53 -12.03 22.37
CA PHE A 214 35.42 -11.55 21.55
C PHE A 214 34.08 -12.00 22.15
N LYS A 215 33.14 -11.08 22.32
CA LYS A 215 31.80 -11.34 22.87
C LYS A 215 30.73 -11.00 21.85
N LEU A 216 29.74 -11.88 21.71
CA LEU A 216 28.59 -11.66 20.83
C LEU A 216 27.69 -10.57 21.42
N ASP A 217 27.55 -9.46 20.70
CA ASP A 217 26.95 -8.25 21.25
C ASP A 217 25.46 -8.42 21.59
N GLY A 218 25.10 -8.09 22.83
CA GLY A 218 23.73 -8.12 23.35
C GLY A 218 23.08 -9.50 23.46
N ALA A 219 23.81 -10.58 23.15
CA ALA A 219 23.29 -11.91 23.34
C ALA A 219 23.15 -12.23 24.84
N VAL A 220 22.11 -12.97 25.19
CA VAL A 220 21.74 -13.35 26.56
C VAL A 220 21.79 -14.87 26.69
N GLU A 221 22.28 -15.36 27.82
CA GLU A 221 22.28 -16.80 28.10
C GLU A 221 20.86 -17.33 28.31
N ASP A 222 20.50 -18.34 27.52
CA ASP A 222 19.31 -19.18 27.68
C ASP A 222 19.75 -20.56 28.17
N VAL A 223 19.50 -20.81 29.46
CA VAL A 223 19.89 -22.04 30.16
C VAL A 223 19.12 -23.26 29.64
N GLU A 224 17.88 -23.08 29.19
CA GLU A 224 17.06 -24.19 28.69
C GLU A 224 17.51 -24.63 27.30
N GLN A 225 17.88 -23.66 26.45
CA GLN A 225 18.37 -23.92 25.09
C GLN A 225 19.86 -24.22 25.03
N GLN A 226 20.59 -24.03 26.13
CA GLN A 226 22.05 -24.16 26.16
C GLN A 226 22.70 -23.32 25.04
N ALA A 227 22.26 -22.07 24.94
CA ALA A 227 22.69 -21.14 23.91
C ALA A 227 22.70 -19.69 24.41
N LEU A 228 23.53 -18.86 23.77
CA LEU A 228 23.36 -17.41 23.77
C LEU A 228 22.31 -17.06 22.72
N VAL A 229 21.26 -16.33 23.09
CA VAL A 229 20.14 -15.96 22.21
C VAL A 229 19.99 -14.45 22.11
N ASN A 230 19.21 -13.98 21.13
CA ASN A 230 18.89 -12.55 20.93
C ASN A 230 20.12 -11.66 20.69
N ALA A 231 21.09 -12.14 19.90
CA ALA A 231 22.21 -11.32 19.47
C ALA A 231 21.73 -10.04 18.76
N THR A 232 22.39 -8.92 19.06
CA THR A 232 22.07 -7.61 18.48
C THR A 232 22.34 -7.65 16.99
N GLN A 233 21.34 -7.26 16.19
CA GLN A 233 21.47 -7.11 14.75
C GLN A 233 21.89 -5.68 14.38
N TYR A 234 22.69 -5.52 13.33
CA TYR A 234 23.26 -4.24 12.89
C TYR A 234 22.89 -3.89 11.45
N ASP A 235 22.77 -2.59 11.16
CA ASP A 235 22.41 -2.03 9.85
C ASP A 235 23.52 -2.13 8.78
N GLY A 236 24.71 -2.58 9.17
CA GLY A 236 25.85 -2.79 8.28
C GLY A 236 26.99 -3.53 8.98
N ILE A 237 28.18 -3.47 8.36
CA ILE A 237 29.39 -4.23 8.76
C ILE A 237 30.60 -3.32 9.00
N THR A 238 30.38 -2.04 9.30
CA THR A 238 31.44 -1.04 9.50
C THR A 238 31.58 -0.67 10.98
N VAL A 239 32.67 -0.02 11.36
CA VAL A 239 32.89 0.45 12.74
C VAL A 239 31.77 1.37 13.25
N ASP A 240 31.09 2.07 12.35
CA ASP A 240 30.01 3.03 12.65
C ASP A 240 28.61 2.41 12.57
N SER A 241 28.50 1.10 12.30
CA SER A 241 27.22 0.41 12.15
C SER A 241 26.43 0.39 13.44
N LYS A 242 25.11 0.62 13.33
CA LYS A 242 24.21 0.83 14.46
C LYS A 242 23.31 -0.38 14.66
N ALA A 243 22.94 -0.62 15.90
CA ALA A 243 21.94 -1.63 16.23
C ALA A 243 20.61 -1.30 15.54
N VAL A 244 20.00 -2.28 14.88
CA VAL A 244 18.69 -2.12 14.27
C VAL A 244 17.61 -2.08 15.35
N THR A 245 16.59 -1.25 15.17
CA THR A 245 15.47 -1.15 16.11
C THR A 245 14.42 -2.24 15.91
N THR A 246 14.45 -2.94 14.78
CA THR A 246 13.48 -3.98 14.42
C THR A 246 14.24 -5.18 13.86
N PRO A 247 14.65 -6.14 14.72
CA PRO A 247 15.41 -7.30 14.27
C PRO A 247 14.55 -8.23 13.41
N VAL A 248 15.19 -8.89 12.45
CA VAL A 248 14.56 -9.93 11.63
C VAL A 248 14.98 -11.29 12.17
N GLY A 249 14.03 -12.02 12.74
CA GLY A 249 14.31 -13.28 13.42
C GLY A 249 15.21 -13.13 14.65
N VAL A 250 15.71 -14.28 15.12
CA VAL A 250 16.62 -14.38 16.27
C VAL A 250 17.91 -15.05 15.80
N VAL A 251 19.05 -14.45 16.13
CA VAL A 251 20.36 -15.12 15.95
C VAL A 251 20.83 -15.59 17.32
N SER A 252 21.20 -16.87 17.39
CA SER A 252 21.73 -17.54 18.58
C SER A 252 23.08 -18.17 18.30
N GLN A 253 23.83 -18.46 19.36
CA GLN A 253 25.10 -19.18 19.35
C GLN A 253 25.03 -20.30 20.38
N THR A 254 25.44 -21.52 20.03
CA THR A 254 25.56 -22.61 21.01
C THR A 254 26.60 -22.25 22.07
N ASN A 255 26.30 -22.47 23.36
CA ASN A 255 27.21 -22.11 24.46
C ASN A 255 27.58 -23.29 25.39
N TRP A 256 27.08 -24.49 25.10
CA TRP A 256 27.30 -25.68 25.91
C TRP A 256 28.06 -26.75 25.13
N ASP A 257 29.24 -27.04 25.64
CA ASP A 257 30.06 -28.16 25.23
C ASP A 257 30.48 -28.94 26.48
N PRO A 258 29.84 -30.08 26.78
CA PRO A 258 30.16 -30.86 27.98
C PRO A 258 31.54 -31.54 27.91
N ALA A 259 32.22 -31.53 26.76
CA ALA A 259 33.50 -32.20 26.54
C ALA A 259 34.64 -31.28 26.08
N ASP A 260 34.40 -29.98 25.87
CA ASP A 260 35.35 -29.01 25.28
C ASP A 260 35.89 -29.43 23.88
N GLU A 261 35.15 -30.23 23.11
CA GLU A 261 35.52 -30.75 21.78
C GLU A 261 34.76 -30.10 20.60
N MET A 262 33.86 -29.16 20.86
CA MET A 262 32.90 -28.58 19.92
C MET A 262 33.15 -27.05 19.73
N THR A 263 33.50 -26.61 18.49
CA THR A 263 33.52 -25.18 17.98
C THR A 263 32.18 -24.38 17.83
N GLU A 264 31.77 -23.60 18.83
CA GLU A 264 30.47 -22.88 18.87
C GLU A 264 29.90 -22.38 17.51
N VAL A 265 28.64 -22.71 17.20
CA VAL A 265 27.99 -22.36 15.92
C VAL A 265 26.87 -21.34 16.08
N LEU A 266 26.69 -20.48 15.08
CA LEU A 266 25.57 -19.53 15.05
C LEU A 266 24.38 -20.07 14.25
N THR A 267 23.16 -19.80 14.71
CA THR A 267 21.90 -20.12 14.02
C THR A 267 21.00 -18.91 13.93
N TRP A 268 20.46 -18.63 12.75
CA TRP A 268 19.44 -17.61 12.53
C TRP A 268 18.07 -18.25 12.32
N VAL A 269 17.08 -17.82 13.10
CA VAL A 269 15.71 -18.35 13.08
C VAL A 269 14.73 -17.26 12.67
N VAL A 270 13.97 -17.48 11.60
CA VAL A 270 12.98 -16.52 11.07
C VAL A 270 11.58 -17.14 11.10
N LYS A 271 10.59 -16.43 11.67
CA LYS A 271 9.19 -16.86 11.67
C LYS A 271 8.55 -16.66 10.29
N ASN A 272 7.64 -17.57 9.90
CA ASN A 272 6.97 -17.56 8.60
C ASN A 272 6.25 -16.23 8.29
N ASN A 273 5.49 -15.69 9.25
CA ASN A 273 4.77 -14.42 9.11
C ASN A 273 5.70 -13.21 8.92
N GLN A 274 6.84 -13.16 9.63
CA GLN A 274 7.83 -12.10 9.47
C GLN A 274 8.48 -12.16 8.10
N ALA A 275 8.84 -13.37 7.63
CA ALA A 275 9.36 -13.59 6.29
C ALA A 275 8.35 -13.15 5.21
N TYR A 276 7.07 -13.50 5.38
CA TYR A 276 5.99 -13.12 4.47
C TYR A 276 5.94 -11.60 4.27
N HIS A 277 5.89 -10.83 5.35
CA HIS A 277 5.80 -9.38 5.27
C HIS A 277 6.99 -8.75 4.52
N ILE A 278 8.19 -9.29 4.71
CA ILE A 278 9.40 -8.80 4.04
C ILE A 278 9.37 -9.14 2.54
N PHE A 279 9.02 -10.37 2.17
CA PHE A 279 8.97 -10.78 0.76
C PHE A 279 7.80 -10.13 0.01
N LYS A 280 6.64 -9.96 0.65
CA LYS A 280 5.49 -9.22 0.11
C LYS A 280 5.85 -7.76 -0.18
N ALA A 281 6.69 -7.13 0.66
CA ALA A 281 7.18 -5.78 0.43
C ALA A 281 8.15 -5.65 -0.76
N GLY A 282 8.50 -6.75 -1.43
CA GLY A 282 9.28 -6.77 -2.67
C GLY A 282 10.71 -7.29 -2.50
N ALA A 283 11.13 -7.64 -1.29
CA ALA A 283 12.45 -8.23 -1.07
C ALA A 283 12.59 -9.58 -1.80
N LYS A 284 13.80 -9.88 -2.29
CA LYS A 284 14.16 -11.20 -2.85
C LYS A 284 15.13 -11.98 -1.97
N SER A 285 15.73 -11.30 -1.02
CA SER A 285 16.65 -11.84 -0.03
C SER A 285 16.51 -11.05 1.26
N ILE A 286 16.82 -11.70 2.38
CA ILE A 286 16.86 -11.09 3.71
C ILE A 286 18.29 -11.24 4.21
N ALA A 287 18.88 -10.18 4.75
CA ALA A 287 20.20 -10.24 5.38
C ALA A 287 20.16 -9.67 6.80
N VAL A 288 20.89 -10.31 7.71
CA VAL A 288 21.10 -9.82 9.08
C VAL A 288 22.58 -9.87 9.41
N ASN A 289 23.06 -8.84 10.12
CA ASN A 289 24.45 -8.76 10.56
C ASN A 289 24.48 -8.83 12.08
N VAL A 290 25.27 -9.75 12.66
CA VAL A 290 25.58 -9.78 14.09
C VAL A 290 27.05 -9.52 14.31
N ARG A 291 27.42 -9.02 15.49
CA ARG A 291 28.78 -8.56 15.77
C ARG A 291 29.34 -9.21 17.01
N TYR A 292 30.60 -9.64 16.92
CA TYR A 292 31.45 -9.84 18.09
C TYR A 292 32.32 -8.61 18.33
N SER A 293 32.47 -8.20 19.58
CA SER A 293 33.34 -7.09 19.98
C SER A 293 34.41 -7.53 20.97
N TYR A 294 35.62 -6.97 20.81
CA TYR A 294 36.72 -7.08 21.76
C TYR A 294 37.35 -5.70 22.01
N GLU A 295 37.36 -5.26 23.26
CA GLU A 295 38.03 -4.01 23.68
C GLU A 295 39.53 -4.25 23.90
N VAL A 296 40.35 -3.81 22.94
CA VAL A 296 41.82 -3.98 23.00
C VAL A 296 42.48 -2.96 23.92
N SER A 297 41.86 -1.80 24.09
CA SER A 297 42.21 -0.76 25.06
C SER A 297 41.00 0.15 25.26
N GLU A 298 41.00 0.96 26.32
CA GLU A 298 39.86 1.83 26.66
C GLU A 298 39.32 2.61 25.44
N GLY A 299 38.08 2.30 25.06
CA GLY A 299 37.39 2.94 23.93
C GLY A 299 37.89 2.55 22.53
N VAL A 300 38.74 1.53 22.41
CA VAL A 300 39.24 0.98 21.14
C VAL A 300 38.83 -0.48 21.03
N TYR A 301 38.07 -0.79 19.98
CA TYR A 301 37.48 -2.10 19.76
C TYR A 301 37.92 -2.71 18.43
N GLN A 302 38.06 -4.03 18.44
CA GLN A 302 38.06 -4.87 17.24
C GLN A 302 36.70 -5.54 17.09
N TYR A 303 36.21 -5.61 15.84
CA TYR A 303 34.91 -6.16 15.52
C TYR A 303 34.99 -7.28 14.48
N VAL A 304 34.20 -8.34 14.69
CA VAL A 304 33.91 -9.37 13.69
C VAL A 304 32.41 -9.32 13.38
N TYR A 305 32.04 -9.04 12.13
CA TYR A 305 30.64 -8.99 11.71
C TYR A 305 30.24 -10.23 10.91
N VAL A 306 29.40 -11.08 11.47
CA VAL A 306 28.87 -12.27 10.77
C VAL A 306 27.56 -11.90 10.07
N THR A 307 27.53 -12.06 8.74
CA THR A 307 26.34 -11.81 7.93
C THR A 307 25.64 -13.12 7.58
N PHE A 308 24.34 -13.22 7.84
CA PHE A 308 23.48 -14.27 7.30
C PHE A 308 22.70 -13.68 6.13
N THR A 309 22.72 -14.33 4.97
CA THR A 309 21.92 -13.92 3.81
C THR A 309 21.01 -15.06 3.38
N TRP A 310 19.70 -14.90 3.52
CA TRP A 310 18.71 -15.88 3.06
C TRP A 310 18.10 -15.44 1.73
N THR A 311 18.31 -16.24 0.69
CA THR A 311 17.73 -16.09 -0.64
C THR A 311 16.95 -17.36 -0.98
N PRO A 312 15.65 -17.44 -0.60
CA PRO A 312 14.89 -18.68 -0.73
C PRO A 312 14.78 -19.18 -2.17
N SER A 313 14.96 -20.49 -2.37
CA SER A 313 14.74 -21.14 -3.66
C SER A 313 14.05 -22.50 -3.43
N PRO A 314 12.73 -22.63 -3.68
CA PRO A 314 11.82 -21.62 -4.25
C PRO A 314 11.39 -20.52 -3.26
N LEU A 315 10.84 -19.43 -3.80
CA LEU A 315 10.25 -18.31 -3.04
C LEU A 315 8.74 -18.21 -3.38
N ASN A 316 7.89 -18.82 -2.55
CA ASN A 316 6.46 -18.93 -2.74
C ASN A 316 5.71 -18.11 -1.68
N PHE A 317 5.18 -16.94 -2.05
CA PHE A 317 4.51 -16.03 -1.10
C PHE A 317 3.20 -15.45 -1.64
N THR A 318 2.70 -15.97 -2.77
CA THR A 318 1.50 -15.45 -3.45
C THR A 318 0.47 -16.56 -3.62
N PRO A 319 -0.14 -17.03 -2.51
CA PRO A 319 -1.18 -18.02 -2.59
C PRO A 319 -2.37 -17.43 -3.36
N ASN A 320 -2.96 -18.26 -4.20
CA ASN A 320 -4.04 -17.87 -5.09
C ASN A 320 -4.94 -19.07 -5.41
N GLY A 321 -6.09 -18.76 -5.99
CA GLY A 321 -7.00 -19.75 -6.54
C GLY A 321 -8.01 -19.12 -7.48
N THR A 322 -8.89 -19.94 -8.05
CA THR A 322 -9.93 -19.50 -8.97
C THR A 322 -11.24 -20.23 -8.67
N ILE A 323 -12.37 -19.54 -8.80
CA ILE A 323 -13.68 -20.20 -8.86
C ILE A 323 -13.90 -20.63 -10.30
N GLU A 324 -13.79 -21.93 -10.58
CA GLU A 324 -13.99 -22.42 -11.95
C GLU A 324 -15.44 -22.30 -12.39
N ASN A 325 -15.69 -22.02 -13.67
CA ASN A 325 -17.06 -21.97 -14.20
C ASN A 325 -17.77 -23.33 -14.09
N SER A 326 -17.03 -24.45 -14.03
CA SER A 326 -17.60 -25.78 -13.76
C SER A 326 -18.17 -25.93 -12.33
N ALA A 327 -17.81 -25.05 -11.41
CA ALA A 327 -18.42 -24.99 -10.08
C ALA A 327 -19.77 -24.23 -10.07
N LYS A 328 -20.11 -23.53 -11.15
CA LYS A 328 -21.36 -22.80 -11.33
C LYS A 328 -22.36 -23.68 -12.09
N ILE A 329 -23.64 -23.64 -11.70
CA ILE A 329 -24.71 -24.36 -12.42
C ILE A 329 -25.14 -23.50 -13.62
N ASP A 330 -24.72 -23.85 -14.83
CA ASP A 330 -24.90 -23.03 -16.04
C ASP A 330 -26.32 -22.44 -16.21
N LYS A 331 -27.39 -23.20 -15.92
CA LYS A 331 -28.78 -22.74 -16.08
C LYS A 331 -29.26 -21.69 -15.09
N TYR A 332 -28.43 -21.31 -14.11
CA TYR A 332 -28.70 -20.15 -13.25
C TYR A 332 -27.85 -18.92 -13.61
N TRP A 333 -26.95 -19.05 -14.58
CA TRP A 333 -26.00 -18.02 -14.95
C TRP A 333 -26.21 -17.52 -16.38
N TYR A 334 -25.86 -16.26 -16.61
CA TYR A 334 -26.12 -15.53 -17.84
C TYR A 334 -24.85 -14.80 -18.30
N GLU A 335 -24.78 -14.54 -19.61
CA GLU A 335 -23.87 -13.53 -20.12
C GLU A 335 -24.23 -12.15 -19.55
N LYS A 336 -23.27 -11.23 -19.60
CA LYS A 336 -23.49 -9.88 -19.07
C LYS A 336 -24.68 -9.22 -19.78
N ASN A 337 -25.69 -8.79 -19.01
CA ASN A 337 -26.94 -8.23 -19.51
C ASN A 337 -27.75 -9.18 -20.42
N GLY A 338 -27.55 -10.49 -20.32
CA GLY A 338 -28.20 -11.49 -21.16
C GLY A 338 -29.52 -12.01 -20.59
N ALA A 339 -30.46 -12.38 -21.46
CA ALA A 339 -31.76 -12.95 -21.07
C ALA A 339 -31.78 -14.49 -21.08
N VAL A 340 -30.80 -15.13 -21.71
CA VAL A 340 -30.80 -16.59 -21.96
C VAL A 340 -29.99 -17.31 -20.90
N ALA A 341 -30.63 -18.20 -20.13
CA ALA A 341 -29.94 -19.01 -19.13
C ALA A 341 -28.90 -19.95 -19.75
N GLY A 342 -27.70 -20.02 -19.16
CA GLY A 342 -26.56 -20.79 -19.68
C GLY A 342 -25.80 -20.12 -20.82
N SER A 343 -26.07 -18.84 -21.11
CA SER A 343 -25.33 -18.06 -22.11
C SER A 343 -23.95 -17.59 -21.64
N GLY A 344 -23.71 -17.56 -20.32
CA GLY A 344 -22.46 -17.09 -19.75
C GLY A 344 -22.42 -17.24 -18.23
N TYR A 345 -21.43 -16.60 -17.59
CA TYR A 345 -21.15 -16.71 -16.15
C TYR A 345 -20.91 -15.36 -15.46
N SER A 346 -21.47 -14.28 -16.03
CA SER A 346 -21.31 -12.92 -15.52
C SER A 346 -22.43 -12.54 -14.57
N ASP A 347 -23.67 -12.90 -14.92
CA ASP A 347 -24.86 -12.41 -14.24
C ASP A 347 -25.67 -13.59 -13.69
N ILE A 348 -26.36 -13.36 -12.57
CA ILE A 348 -27.47 -14.16 -12.06
C ILE A 348 -28.71 -13.26 -11.98
N HIS A 349 -29.90 -13.85 -12.04
CA HIS A 349 -31.15 -13.11 -11.91
C HIS A 349 -31.78 -13.39 -10.55
N ALA A 350 -32.11 -12.31 -9.83
CA ALA A 350 -32.82 -12.32 -8.57
C ALA A 350 -34.27 -11.88 -8.79
N ASN A 351 -35.20 -12.56 -8.15
CA ASN A 351 -36.63 -12.38 -8.32
C ASN A 351 -37.37 -12.71 -7.02
N VAL A 352 -38.66 -12.43 -7.00
CA VAL A 352 -39.53 -12.87 -5.91
C VAL A 352 -39.77 -14.37 -5.99
N HIS A 353 -40.17 -14.96 -4.86
CA HIS A 353 -40.56 -16.36 -4.80
C HIS A 353 -41.68 -16.70 -5.80
N GLN A 354 -41.75 -17.96 -6.18
CA GLN A 354 -42.80 -18.45 -7.08
C GLN A 354 -44.14 -18.53 -6.36
N VAL A 355 -45.23 -18.34 -7.10
CA VAL A 355 -46.59 -18.53 -6.61
C VAL A 355 -46.80 -20.03 -6.32
N VAL A 356 -46.91 -20.41 -5.05
CA VAL A 356 -47.02 -21.83 -4.61
C VAL A 356 -48.25 -22.12 -3.72
N SER A 357 -49.03 -21.10 -3.37
CA SER A 357 -50.22 -21.25 -2.52
C SER A 357 -51.34 -20.29 -2.90
N ASP A 358 -52.53 -20.58 -2.38
CA ASP A 358 -53.78 -19.86 -2.64
C ASP A 358 -54.02 -18.66 -1.71
N ASN A 359 -53.12 -18.35 -0.74
CA ASN A 359 -53.35 -17.30 0.27
C ASN A 359 -52.12 -16.47 0.70
N SER A 360 -52.44 -15.19 0.99
CA SER A 360 -51.70 -14.05 1.58
C SER A 360 -50.34 -13.66 1.02
N ASN A 361 -50.26 -12.61 0.20
CA ASN A 361 -49.20 -11.56 0.09
C ASN A 361 -47.71 -11.93 0.38
N ASP A 362 -47.30 -13.18 0.21
CA ASP A 362 -45.98 -13.73 0.52
C ASP A 362 -45.02 -13.60 -0.66
N CYS A 363 -45.24 -12.57 -1.48
CA CYS A 363 -44.34 -12.17 -2.55
C CYS A 363 -43.05 -11.59 -1.90
N THR A 364 -42.24 -12.47 -1.36
CA THR A 364 -40.96 -12.17 -0.69
C THR A 364 -39.87 -12.10 -1.74
N PHE A 365 -38.99 -11.11 -1.61
CA PHE A 365 -37.91 -10.84 -2.56
C PHE A 365 -36.57 -11.10 -1.90
N ASP A 366 -36.22 -12.37 -1.82
CA ASP A 366 -34.89 -12.81 -1.48
C ASP A 366 -34.37 -13.82 -2.51
N SER A 367 -33.06 -13.99 -2.58
CA SER A 367 -32.43 -14.95 -3.48
C SER A 367 -31.15 -15.51 -2.87
N GLU A 368 -31.10 -16.83 -2.73
CA GLU A 368 -29.94 -17.56 -2.21
C GLU A 368 -28.89 -17.76 -3.32
N ILE A 369 -27.73 -17.13 -3.14
CA ILE A 369 -26.62 -17.18 -4.11
C ILE A 369 -26.08 -18.60 -4.25
N LEU A 370 -26.01 -19.37 -3.16
CA LEU A 370 -25.45 -20.72 -3.17
C LEU A 370 -26.23 -21.66 -4.09
N ASN A 371 -27.53 -21.45 -4.29
CA ASN A 371 -28.34 -22.24 -5.21
C ASN A 371 -27.87 -22.15 -6.68
N THR A 372 -27.04 -21.17 -7.00
CA THR A 372 -26.45 -21.00 -8.34
C THR A 372 -25.12 -21.77 -8.51
N PHE A 373 -24.62 -22.40 -7.44
CA PHE A 373 -23.37 -23.17 -7.41
C PHE A 373 -23.63 -24.66 -7.20
N THR A 374 -22.80 -25.50 -7.81
CA THR A 374 -22.94 -26.96 -7.73
C THR A 374 -22.80 -27.44 -6.28
N GLY A 375 -23.79 -28.21 -5.81
CA GLY A 375 -23.81 -28.71 -4.44
C GLY A 375 -24.09 -27.64 -3.38
N ASN A 376 -24.56 -26.45 -3.79
CA ASN A 376 -24.85 -25.31 -2.93
C ASN A 376 -23.62 -24.82 -2.13
N VAL A 377 -22.43 -24.94 -2.72
CA VAL A 377 -21.17 -24.54 -2.08
C VAL A 377 -20.27 -23.80 -3.06
N ILE A 378 -19.61 -22.75 -2.60
CA ILE A 378 -18.57 -22.08 -3.38
C ILE A 378 -17.31 -22.97 -3.32
N THR A 379 -16.90 -23.48 -4.49
CA THR A 379 -15.69 -24.29 -4.62
C THR A 379 -14.57 -23.47 -5.27
N VAL A 380 -13.41 -23.44 -4.62
CA VAL A 380 -12.20 -22.77 -5.10
C VAL A 380 -11.19 -23.81 -5.53
N THR A 381 -10.64 -23.67 -6.73
CA THR A 381 -9.46 -24.41 -7.18
C THR A 381 -8.22 -23.64 -6.74
N SER A 382 -7.56 -24.11 -5.68
CA SER A 382 -6.37 -23.49 -5.11
C SER A 382 -5.08 -24.01 -5.75
N ASP A 383 -4.04 -23.17 -5.77
CA ASP A 383 -2.67 -23.60 -6.11
C ASP A 383 -2.13 -24.60 -5.07
N ALA A 384 -1.79 -25.81 -5.53
CA ALA A 384 -1.31 -26.92 -4.71
C ALA A 384 0.04 -26.64 -4.03
N THR A 385 0.78 -25.62 -4.48
CA THR A 385 2.01 -25.13 -3.81
C THR A 385 1.75 -24.64 -2.40
N TYR A 386 0.50 -24.27 -2.08
CA TYR A 386 0.10 -23.71 -0.80
C TYR A 386 -0.97 -24.58 -0.10
N PRO A 387 -0.60 -25.73 0.51
CA PRO A 387 -1.54 -26.65 1.15
C PRO A 387 -2.42 -26.00 2.24
N ALA A 388 -1.88 -24.98 2.93
CA ALA A 388 -2.62 -24.23 3.93
C ALA A 388 -3.81 -23.46 3.34
N PHE A 389 -3.87 -23.23 2.03
CA PHE A 389 -4.92 -22.49 1.35
C PHE A 389 -5.78 -23.40 0.44
N ALA A 390 -5.81 -24.71 0.72
CA ALA A 390 -6.72 -25.63 0.06
C ALA A 390 -8.20 -25.24 0.28
N ASN A 391 -9.08 -25.64 -0.64
CA ASN A 391 -10.49 -25.24 -0.65
C ASN A 391 -11.21 -25.46 0.70
N ASP A 392 -10.95 -26.57 1.39
CA ASP A 392 -11.56 -26.91 2.68
C ASP A 392 -11.03 -26.08 3.86
N LYS A 393 -9.90 -25.39 3.67
CA LYS A 393 -9.30 -24.48 4.66
C LYS A 393 -9.72 -23.02 4.46
N LEU A 394 -10.28 -22.69 3.30
CA LEU A 394 -10.69 -21.32 3.00
C LEU A 394 -12.07 -21.01 3.60
N THR A 395 -12.12 -19.96 4.41
CA THR A 395 -13.34 -19.22 4.70
C THR A 395 -13.71 -18.41 3.45
N LYS A 396 -14.95 -18.53 2.98
CA LYS A 396 -15.45 -17.89 1.77
C LYS A 396 -16.60 -16.99 2.13
N GLU A 397 -16.53 -15.75 1.69
CA GLU A 397 -17.50 -14.73 2.04
C GLU A 397 -17.98 -14.00 0.79
N VAL A 398 -19.29 -13.84 0.67
CA VAL A 398 -19.89 -12.98 -0.35
C VAL A 398 -20.06 -11.58 0.22
N VAL A 399 -19.65 -10.58 -0.55
CA VAL A 399 -19.85 -9.16 -0.27
C VAL A 399 -20.35 -8.45 -1.53
N PHE A 400 -21.03 -7.33 -1.35
CA PHE A 400 -21.17 -6.36 -2.43
C PHE A 400 -19.81 -5.71 -2.70
N ALA A 401 -19.46 -5.59 -3.97
CA ALA A 401 -18.27 -4.85 -4.39
C ALA A 401 -18.64 -3.45 -4.85
N ASN A 402 -17.66 -2.54 -4.83
CA ASN A 402 -17.88 -1.15 -5.19
C ASN A 402 -18.52 -1.04 -6.60
N PRO A 403 -19.75 -0.49 -6.71
CA PRO A 403 -20.45 -0.42 -7.98
C PRO A 403 -19.86 0.65 -8.91
N GLN A 404 -19.04 1.57 -8.40
CA GLN A 404 -18.44 2.65 -9.21
C GLN A 404 -17.41 2.16 -10.23
N ASP A 405 -16.86 0.95 -10.10
CA ASP A 405 -15.95 0.39 -11.11
C ASP A 405 -16.66 0.10 -12.46
N HIS A 406 -17.99 0.14 -12.50
CA HIS A 406 -18.77 0.16 -13.76
C HIS A 406 -18.64 1.48 -14.52
N LEU A 407 -18.25 2.55 -13.83
CA LEU A 407 -18.15 3.87 -14.40
C LEU A 407 -16.76 4.05 -15.03
N THR A 408 -16.73 4.75 -16.17
CA THR A 408 -15.50 5.09 -16.89
C THR A 408 -14.54 5.96 -16.08
N LYS A 409 -15.02 6.60 -15.00
CA LYS A 409 -14.23 7.44 -14.11
C LYS A 409 -14.45 7.04 -12.65
N LYS A 410 -13.41 6.43 -12.04
CA LYS A 410 -13.37 6.11 -10.60
C LYS A 410 -13.56 7.37 -9.75
N GLY A 411 -14.33 7.25 -8.66
CA GLY A 411 -14.68 8.35 -7.77
C GLY A 411 -15.92 9.16 -8.20
N THR A 412 -16.64 8.70 -9.23
CA THR A 412 -17.96 9.24 -9.60
C THR A 412 -19.06 8.44 -8.89
N ALA A 413 -20.13 9.10 -8.46
CA ALA A 413 -21.32 8.47 -7.90
C ALA A 413 -21.95 7.46 -8.89
N TYR A 414 -22.36 6.29 -8.41
CA TYR A 414 -23.11 5.34 -9.24
C TYR A 414 -24.59 5.64 -9.06
N VAL A 415 -25.14 6.39 -10.02
CA VAL A 415 -26.51 6.90 -9.95
C VAL A 415 -27.44 6.00 -10.76
N VAL A 416 -28.53 5.55 -10.14
CA VAL A 416 -29.62 4.82 -10.79
C VAL A 416 -30.89 5.66 -10.79
N ASN A 417 -31.74 5.48 -11.79
CA ASN A 417 -33.05 6.12 -11.87
C ASN A 417 -34.10 5.25 -11.18
N GLY A 418 -35.08 5.89 -10.54
CA GLY A 418 -36.32 5.25 -10.11
C GLY A 418 -37.45 5.53 -11.10
N ALA A 419 -38.52 4.74 -11.00
CA ALA A 419 -39.71 4.84 -11.84
C ALA A 419 -40.38 6.23 -11.79
N SER A 420 -40.28 6.93 -10.66
CA SER A 420 -40.76 8.29 -10.47
C SER A 420 -39.96 9.37 -11.22
N GLY A 421 -38.80 9.01 -11.79
CA GLY A 421 -37.81 9.94 -12.34
C GLY A 421 -36.81 10.47 -11.31
N ALA A 422 -36.92 10.06 -10.04
CA ALA A 422 -35.91 10.35 -9.02
C ALA A 422 -34.58 9.64 -9.32
N GLN A 423 -33.49 10.23 -8.84
CA GLN A 423 -32.14 9.70 -8.99
C GLN A 423 -31.54 9.32 -7.63
N TYR A 424 -30.88 8.18 -7.57
CA TYR A 424 -30.35 7.60 -6.34
C TYR A 424 -28.87 7.27 -6.49
N ASP A 425 -28.03 7.81 -5.60
CA ASP A 425 -26.62 7.40 -5.51
C ASP A 425 -26.51 6.09 -4.72
N ILE A 426 -25.92 5.08 -5.34
CA ILE A 426 -25.79 3.73 -4.80
C ILE A 426 -24.38 3.53 -4.25
N THR A 427 -24.33 3.16 -2.97
CA THR A 427 -23.08 2.90 -2.24
C THR A 427 -23.13 1.55 -1.53
N VAL A 428 -21.97 1.06 -1.10
CA VAL A 428 -21.82 -0.18 -0.34
C VAL A 428 -21.36 0.18 1.08
N SER A 429 -21.92 -0.49 2.09
CA SER A 429 -21.48 -0.34 3.49
C SER A 429 -20.03 -0.80 3.68
N ALA A 430 -19.38 -0.34 4.75
CA ALA A 430 -17.96 -0.63 5.01
C ALA A 430 -17.63 -2.13 5.15
N ASP A 431 -18.60 -2.92 5.64
CA ASP A 431 -18.52 -4.38 5.75
C ASP A 431 -18.89 -5.13 4.45
N GLY A 432 -19.30 -4.41 3.40
CA GLY A 432 -19.73 -5.02 2.14
C GLY A 432 -21.09 -5.69 2.18
N LYS A 433 -21.91 -5.53 3.23
CA LYS A 433 -23.16 -6.29 3.43
C LYS A 433 -24.44 -5.58 3.03
N THR A 434 -24.41 -4.28 2.79
CA THR A 434 -25.60 -3.50 2.44
C THR A 434 -25.34 -2.61 1.23
N LEU A 435 -26.23 -2.67 0.24
CA LEU A 435 -26.37 -1.64 -0.79
C LEU A 435 -27.30 -0.56 -0.30
N GLN A 436 -26.84 0.69 -0.32
CA GLN A 436 -27.61 1.85 0.11
C GLN A 436 -27.89 2.78 -1.06
N ALA A 437 -29.14 3.24 -1.17
CA ALA A 437 -29.54 4.33 -2.04
C ALA A 437 -29.64 5.63 -1.26
N THR A 438 -29.07 6.70 -1.79
CA THR A 438 -29.16 8.04 -1.22
C THR A 438 -29.84 8.99 -2.20
N ASN A 439 -30.89 9.66 -1.74
CA ASN A 439 -31.53 10.77 -2.44
C ASN A 439 -31.71 11.92 -1.44
N ASN A 440 -31.37 13.15 -1.83
CA ASN A 440 -31.43 14.33 -0.96
C ASN A 440 -30.78 14.15 0.42
N ALA A 441 -29.61 13.50 0.46
CA ALA A 441 -28.83 13.18 1.68
C ALA A 441 -29.52 12.24 2.69
N VAL A 442 -30.60 11.56 2.30
CA VAL A 442 -31.23 10.51 3.11
C VAL A 442 -30.81 9.14 2.56
N PRO A 443 -30.05 8.32 3.30
CA PRO A 443 -29.71 6.97 2.89
C PRO A 443 -30.79 5.95 3.32
N LYS A 444 -31.07 4.98 2.47
CA LYS A 444 -31.90 3.79 2.77
C LYS A 444 -31.27 2.54 2.18
N ALA A 445 -31.36 1.42 2.90
CA ALA A 445 -30.91 0.13 2.37
C ALA A 445 -31.83 -0.31 1.21
N VAL A 446 -31.24 -0.82 0.13
CA VAL A 446 -31.94 -1.38 -1.03
C VAL A 446 -31.81 -2.88 -1.06
N VAL A 447 -30.61 -3.40 -0.75
CA VAL A 447 -30.35 -4.84 -0.63
C VAL A 447 -29.46 -5.09 0.58
N VAL A 448 -29.76 -6.12 1.35
CA VAL A 448 -28.93 -6.61 2.46
C VAL A 448 -28.49 -8.05 2.17
N LEU A 449 -27.23 -8.37 2.46
CA LEU A 449 -26.70 -9.74 2.41
C LEU A 449 -26.81 -10.38 3.80
N ALA A 450 -27.76 -11.29 3.96
CA ALA A 450 -27.87 -12.17 5.12
C ALA A 450 -27.08 -13.46 4.85
N GLY A 451 -25.77 -13.44 5.11
CA GLY A 451 -24.86 -14.52 4.72
C GLY A 451 -24.70 -14.58 3.20
N THR A 452 -25.35 -15.55 2.56
CA THR A 452 -25.39 -15.72 1.09
C THR A 452 -26.77 -15.42 0.48
N VAL A 453 -27.74 -15.02 1.31
CA VAL A 453 -29.08 -14.61 0.86
C VAL A 453 -29.09 -13.11 0.57
N MET A 454 -29.50 -12.73 -0.64
CA MET A 454 -29.73 -11.33 -1.02
C MET A 454 -31.17 -10.95 -0.72
N GLU A 455 -31.39 -10.07 0.25
CA GLU A 455 -32.72 -9.60 0.66
C GLU A 455 -33.00 -8.20 0.10
N TYR A 456 -33.94 -8.09 -0.83
CA TYR A 456 -34.39 -6.81 -1.37
C TYR A 456 -35.30 -6.10 -0.35
N GLN A 457 -35.00 -4.83 -0.07
CA GLN A 457 -35.60 -4.14 1.06
C GLN A 457 -36.94 -3.50 0.72
N GLU A 458 -37.91 -3.59 1.62
CA GLU A 458 -39.26 -3.06 1.39
C GLU A 458 -39.39 -1.60 1.87
N ASN A 459 -38.86 -0.66 1.09
CA ASN A 459 -39.02 0.79 1.32
C ASN A 459 -39.26 1.55 0.01
N ASP A 460 -39.68 2.80 0.13
CA ASP A 460 -39.95 3.73 -0.98
C ASP A 460 -38.81 3.84 -2.00
N PHE A 461 -37.54 3.90 -1.57
CA PHE A 461 -36.42 4.01 -2.51
C PHE A 461 -36.20 2.72 -3.29
N ALA A 462 -36.15 1.59 -2.58
CA ALA A 462 -35.97 0.28 -3.20
C ALA A 462 -37.11 -0.07 -4.17
N LYS A 463 -38.36 0.25 -3.79
CA LYS A 463 -39.54 0.08 -4.65
C LYS A 463 -39.45 0.95 -5.90
N ASP A 464 -39.05 2.23 -5.78
CA ASP A 464 -38.95 3.12 -6.93
C ASP A 464 -37.85 2.67 -7.91
N ILE A 465 -36.67 2.31 -7.39
CA ILE A 465 -35.54 1.79 -8.17
C ILE A 465 -35.90 0.51 -8.92
N LEU A 466 -36.56 -0.44 -8.25
CA LEU A 466 -36.95 -1.72 -8.85
C LEU A 466 -37.90 -1.53 -10.05
N ASN A 467 -38.77 -0.51 -9.98
CA ASN A 467 -39.80 -0.28 -10.98
C ASN A 467 -39.34 0.54 -12.18
N ASN A 468 -38.10 1.04 -12.20
CA ASN A 468 -37.55 1.85 -13.29
C ASN A 468 -37.54 1.12 -14.65
N ALA A 469 -37.36 -0.20 -14.62
CA ALA A 469 -37.28 -1.01 -15.82
C ALA A 469 -38.19 -2.24 -15.71
N ASP A 470 -38.67 -2.69 -16.86
CA ASP A 470 -39.34 -3.98 -17.00
C ASP A 470 -38.35 -5.14 -16.78
N HIS A 471 -38.85 -6.29 -16.30
CA HIS A 471 -38.05 -7.49 -16.07
C HIS A 471 -37.23 -7.96 -17.29
N ASN A 472 -37.67 -7.64 -18.51
CA ASN A 472 -36.98 -8.02 -19.74
C ASN A 472 -35.99 -6.96 -20.25
N LEU A 473 -35.90 -5.80 -19.59
CA LEU A 473 -34.95 -4.73 -19.92
C LEU A 473 -33.64 -4.91 -19.14
N LEU A 474 -32.80 -5.82 -19.62
CA LEU A 474 -31.57 -6.27 -18.94
C LEU A 474 -30.31 -5.50 -19.32
N GLY A 475 -30.42 -4.57 -20.26
CA GLY A 475 -29.33 -3.74 -20.75
C GLY A 475 -28.65 -2.91 -19.65
N GLN A 476 -27.55 -2.27 -20.02
CA GLN A 476 -26.82 -1.40 -19.11
C GLN A 476 -27.71 -0.26 -18.63
N ASP A 477 -27.68 0.01 -17.32
CA ASP A 477 -28.43 1.06 -16.62
C ASP A 477 -29.97 0.95 -16.72
N GLN A 478 -30.49 -0.22 -17.12
CA GLN A 478 -31.93 -0.53 -17.13
C GLN A 478 -32.36 -1.19 -15.80
N THR A 479 -32.43 -2.52 -15.77
CA THR A 479 -32.73 -3.28 -14.55
C THR A 479 -31.68 -3.03 -13.48
N PHE A 480 -32.12 -2.79 -12.24
CA PHE A 480 -31.22 -2.60 -11.10
C PHE A 480 -30.28 -3.80 -10.96
N THR A 481 -28.98 -3.50 -10.89
CA THR A 481 -27.92 -4.51 -10.91
C THR A 481 -27.01 -4.30 -9.71
N ALA A 482 -26.86 -5.33 -8.87
CA ALA A 482 -25.85 -5.37 -7.82
C ALA A 482 -24.57 -6.04 -8.31
N LYS A 483 -23.41 -5.48 -7.94
CA LYS A 483 -22.11 -6.13 -8.15
C LYS A 483 -21.71 -6.87 -6.87
N LEU A 484 -21.38 -8.14 -7.01
CA LEU A 484 -20.94 -9.00 -5.93
C LEU A 484 -19.50 -9.47 -6.14
N GLN A 485 -18.84 -9.75 -5.03
CA GLN A 485 -17.51 -10.33 -5.00
C GLN A 485 -17.46 -11.43 -3.94
N ILE A 486 -16.78 -12.52 -4.27
CA ILE A 486 -16.42 -13.56 -3.33
C ILE A 486 -14.99 -13.30 -2.85
N ASN A 487 -14.82 -13.23 -1.54
CA ASN A 487 -13.53 -13.20 -0.88
C ASN A 487 -13.23 -14.59 -0.32
N ALA A 488 -11.96 -14.97 -0.33
CA ALA A 488 -11.48 -16.19 0.30
C ALA A 488 -10.25 -15.88 1.14
N ALA A 489 -10.19 -16.43 2.34
CA ALA A 489 -9.08 -16.26 3.26
C ALA A 489 -8.93 -17.49 4.17
N ASN A 490 -7.74 -17.72 4.69
CA ASN A 490 -7.50 -18.69 5.77
C ASN A 490 -6.95 -18.01 7.04
N CYS A 491 -6.10 -16.97 6.90
CA CYS A 491 -5.55 -16.21 8.01
C CYS A 491 -5.38 -14.73 7.66
N ASP A 492 -5.37 -13.88 8.68
CA ASP A 492 -5.53 -12.42 8.53
C ASP A 492 -4.32 -11.69 7.92
N TYR A 493 -3.13 -12.30 7.98
CA TYR A 493 -1.90 -11.64 7.54
C TYR A 493 -1.49 -12.00 6.12
N VAL A 494 -2.08 -13.02 5.50
CA VAL A 494 -1.73 -13.48 4.15
C VAL A 494 -2.82 -13.13 3.16
N ASP A 495 -2.47 -12.31 2.16
CA ASP A 495 -3.36 -12.02 1.06
C ASP A 495 -3.58 -13.28 0.21
N TYR A 496 -4.83 -13.50 -0.18
CA TYR A 496 -5.21 -14.59 -1.08
C TYR A 496 -5.93 -14.02 -2.30
N ALA A 497 -5.29 -14.13 -3.46
CA ALA A 497 -5.87 -13.66 -4.71
C ALA A 497 -6.85 -14.70 -5.27
N LEU A 498 -8.11 -14.31 -5.49
CA LEU A 498 -9.14 -15.18 -6.05
C LEU A 498 -9.56 -14.71 -7.44
N GLY A 499 -9.39 -15.58 -8.45
CA GLY A 499 -9.87 -15.37 -9.81
C GLY A 499 -11.35 -15.73 -10.01
N ASN A 500 -11.98 -15.11 -11.01
CA ASN A 500 -13.40 -15.33 -11.38
C ASN A 500 -14.38 -15.17 -10.19
N ASN A 501 -14.06 -14.22 -9.30
CA ASN A 501 -14.76 -14.02 -8.03
C ASN A 501 -15.78 -12.88 -8.05
N VAL A 502 -15.89 -12.14 -9.16
CA VAL A 502 -16.83 -11.02 -9.32
C VAL A 502 -17.93 -11.42 -10.28
N PHE A 503 -19.18 -11.11 -9.91
CA PHE A 503 -20.37 -11.34 -10.73
C PHE A 503 -21.46 -10.32 -10.40
N TYR A 504 -22.57 -10.37 -11.12
CA TYR A 504 -23.67 -9.42 -11.00
C TYR A 504 -25.00 -10.11 -10.68
N ALA A 505 -25.85 -9.46 -9.90
CA ALA A 505 -27.24 -9.87 -9.68
C ALA A 505 -28.19 -8.84 -10.28
N LYS A 506 -29.01 -9.28 -11.24
CA LYS A 506 -30.09 -8.48 -11.87
C LYS A 506 -31.37 -8.66 -11.07
N TYR A 507 -31.95 -7.59 -10.55
CA TYR A 507 -33.19 -7.64 -9.77
C TYR A 507 -34.40 -7.43 -10.67
N LEU A 508 -35.05 -8.53 -11.04
CA LEU A 508 -36.18 -8.52 -11.96
C LEU A 508 -37.42 -7.93 -11.29
N ARG A 509 -38.06 -6.96 -11.93
CA ARG A 509 -39.34 -6.41 -11.48
C ARG A 509 -40.41 -7.52 -11.45
N PRO A 510 -41.12 -7.74 -10.33
CA PRO A 510 -42.06 -8.86 -10.22
C PRO A 510 -43.28 -8.82 -11.13
N VAL A 511 -43.80 -7.62 -11.43
CA VAL A 511 -45.03 -7.40 -12.19
C VAL A 511 -44.77 -6.36 -13.27
N SER A 512 -45.36 -6.58 -14.43
CA SER A 512 -45.29 -5.69 -15.58
C SER A 512 -46.67 -5.56 -16.23
N VAL A 513 -46.84 -4.52 -17.05
CA VAL A 513 -48.09 -4.24 -17.78
C VAL A 513 -47.80 -4.35 -19.28
N ASP A 514 -48.36 -5.37 -19.92
CA ASP A 514 -48.48 -5.47 -21.39
C ASP A 514 -49.57 -4.47 -21.86
N PRO A 515 -49.61 -3.97 -23.11
CA PRO A 515 -50.48 -2.89 -23.52
C PRO A 515 -51.91 -3.07 -23.00
N SER A 516 -52.36 -2.11 -22.19
CA SER A 516 -53.73 -2.07 -21.67
C SER A 516 -54.69 -1.64 -22.77
N ASP A 517 -55.87 -2.23 -22.80
CA ASP A 517 -56.92 -1.89 -23.75
C ASP A 517 -58.20 -1.48 -23.02
N VAL A 518 -59.02 -0.68 -23.70
CA VAL A 518 -60.30 -0.20 -23.21
C VAL A 518 -61.30 -0.29 -24.35
N ASP A 519 -62.50 -0.81 -24.06
CA ASP A 519 -63.59 -0.87 -25.04
C ASP A 519 -63.87 0.52 -25.65
N GLU A 520 -64.25 0.56 -26.93
CA GLU A 520 -64.56 1.82 -27.60
C GLU A 520 -65.72 2.55 -26.89
N LEU A 521 -65.50 3.84 -26.62
CA LEU A 521 -66.52 4.72 -26.04
C LEU A 521 -67.26 5.44 -27.17
N ILE A 522 -68.57 5.66 -26.99
CA ILE A 522 -69.44 6.32 -27.96
C ILE A 522 -69.92 7.65 -27.40
N ASP A 523 -69.79 8.73 -28.18
CA ASP A 523 -70.26 10.05 -27.80
C ASP A 523 -71.79 10.20 -27.84
N ALA A 524 -72.34 10.94 -26.87
CA ALA A 524 -73.78 11.21 -26.68
C ALA A 524 -74.69 9.99 -26.42
N THR A 525 -74.21 9.00 -25.66
CA THR A 525 -75.11 8.00 -25.05
C THR A 525 -75.99 8.64 -23.96
N ASN A 526 -77.18 8.06 -23.69
CA ASN A 526 -78.00 8.48 -22.56
C ASN A 526 -77.25 8.25 -21.24
N GLY A 527 -76.74 9.32 -20.61
CA GLY A 527 -75.93 9.23 -19.40
C GLY A 527 -74.41 9.35 -19.69
N ALA A 528 -73.62 8.39 -19.22
CA ALA A 528 -72.20 8.25 -19.59
C ALA A 528 -72.04 7.27 -20.74
N SER A 529 -70.97 7.42 -21.51
CA SER A 529 -70.35 6.27 -22.14
C SER A 529 -69.41 5.61 -21.13
N ILE A 530 -69.51 4.28 -20.95
CA ILE A 530 -68.77 3.53 -19.94
C ILE A 530 -67.96 2.45 -20.64
N ALA A 531 -66.68 2.35 -20.30
CA ALA A 531 -65.80 1.28 -20.79
C ALA A 531 -64.97 0.70 -19.64
N GLY A 532 -64.84 -0.63 -19.61
CA GLY A 532 -63.99 -1.31 -18.64
C GLY A 532 -62.52 -1.17 -18.99
N LEU A 533 -61.66 -1.05 -17.98
CA LEU A 533 -60.22 -1.13 -18.17
C LEU A 533 -59.75 -2.59 -18.16
N THR A 534 -59.07 -3.01 -19.21
CA THR A 534 -58.36 -4.29 -19.27
C THR A 534 -56.87 -4.05 -19.05
N LEU A 535 -56.37 -4.45 -17.87
CA LEU A 535 -54.93 -4.46 -17.57
C LEU A 535 -54.36 -5.86 -17.81
N ASN A 536 -53.48 -5.96 -18.78
CA ASN A 536 -52.74 -7.18 -19.08
C ASN A 536 -51.51 -7.27 -18.17
N LEU A 537 -51.72 -7.70 -16.92
CA LEU A 537 -50.63 -7.89 -15.97
C LEU A 537 -49.91 -9.22 -16.26
N ILE A 538 -48.59 -9.13 -16.34
CA ILE A 538 -47.69 -10.29 -16.47
C ILE A 538 -46.69 -10.30 -15.33
N ASP A 539 -46.27 -11.47 -14.88
CA ASP A 539 -45.21 -11.60 -13.89
C ASP A 539 -43.82 -11.75 -14.54
N TRP A 540 -42.78 -11.80 -13.71
CA TRP A 540 -41.38 -11.96 -14.11
C TRP A 540 -41.08 -13.24 -14.92
N ARG A 541 -42.02 -14.18 -15.04
CA ARG A 541 -41.93 -15.42 -15.85
C ARG A 541 -42.71 -15.30 -17.17
N ASP A 542 -43.17 -14.11 -17.52
CA ASP A 542 -44.10 -13.83 -18.61
C ASP A 542 -45.46 -14.55 -18.45
N LYS A 543 -45.91 -14.79 -17.21
CA LYS A 543 -47.22 -15.42 -16.91
C LYS A 543 -48.30 -14.38 -16.69
N TYR A 544 -49.41 -14.50 -17.42
CA TYR A 544 -50.54 -13.58 -17.34
C TYR A 544 -51.42 -13.84 -16.11
N PHE A 545 -51.95 -12.76 -15.53
CA PHE A 545 -52.77 -12.83 -14.32
C PHE A 545 -54.21 -13.30 -14.56
N ASP A 546 -54.66 -13.32 -15.81
CA ASP A 546 -56.04 -13.61 -16.23
C ASP A 546 -56.17 -14.83 -17.16
N LYS A 547 -55.05 -15.39 -17.63
CA LYS A 547 -55.03 -16.62 -18.44
C LYS A 547 -55.09 -17.86 -17.57
N ALA A 548 -56.00 -18.77 -17.91
CA ALA A 548 -56.23 -19.98 -17.11
C ALA A 548 -55.01 -20.92 -17.11
N GLU A 549 -54.31 -21.00 -18.24
CA GLU A 549 -53.09 -21.80 -18.42
C GLU A 549 -51.89 -21.32 -17.61
N ASP A 550 -51.90 -20.04 -17.20
CA ASP A 550 -50.82 -19.43 -16.42
C ASP A 550 -51.15 -19.38 -14.93
N THR A 551 -52.44 -19.23 -14.60
CA THR A 551 -52.92 -19.17 -13.22
C THR A 551 -53.26 -20.53 -12.63
N THR A 552 -53.20 -21.61 -13.41
CA THR A 552 -53.44 -22.99 -12.93
C THR A 552 -52.14 -23.75 -12.79
N GLY A 553 -51.82 -24.22 -11.58
CA GLY A 553 -50.65 -25.06 -11.32
C GLY A 553 -50.79 -26.46 -11.91
N ASP A 554 -49.67 -27.19 -11.97
CA ASP A 554 -49.65 -28.61 -12.36
C ASP A 554 -50.45 -29.49 -11.39
N ASP A 555 -50.70 -29.00 -10.17
CA ASP A 555 -51.58 -29.61 -9.17
C ASP A 555 -53.08 -29.40 -9.47
N GLY A 556 -53.41 -28.68 -10.55
CA GLY A 556 -54.77 -28.33 -10.97
C GLY A 556 -55.41 -27.20 -10.17
N LYS A 557 -54.68 -26.56 -9.23
CA LYS A 557 -55.20 -25.45 -8.43
C LYS A 557 -55.06 -24.14 -9.18
N LYS A 558 -56.06 -23.27 -9.01
CA LYS A 558 -56.00 -21.89 -9.48
C LYS A 558 -55.36 -21.01 -8.42
N TYR A 559 -54.31 -20.29 -8.79
CA TYR A 559 -53.63 -19.35 -7.92
C TYR A 559 -54.09 -17.91 -8.19
N ASN A 560 -54.23 -17.15 -7.11
CA ASN A 560 -54.61 -15.75 -7.19
C ASN A 560 -53.38 -14.85 -7.32
N PHE A 561 -52.99 -14.53 -8.55
CA PHE A 561 -51.81 -13.69 -8.81
C PHE A 561 -51.98 -12.27 -8.27
N TYR A 562 -53.17 -11.67 -8.39
CA TYR A 562 -53.48 -10.35 -7.79
C TYR A 562 -53.21 -10.33 -6.28
N GLY A 563 -53.66 -11.37 -5.58
CA GLY A 563 -53.47 -11.54 -4.13
C GLY A 563 -52.05 -11.91 -3.72
N PHE A 564 -51.30 -12.63 -4.55
CA PHE A 564 -49.90 -12.97 -4.27
C PHE A 564 -48.99 -11.74 -4.42
N TYR A 565 -49.07 -11.05 -5.56
CA TYR A 565 -48.25 -9.88 -5.87
C TYR A 565 -48.74 -8.59 -5.17
N GLY A 566 -49.87 -8.66 -4.46
CA GLY A 566 -50.42 -7.54 -3.69
C GLY A 566 -50.88 -6.36 -4.54
N VAL A 567 -51.47 -6.64 -5.71
CA VAL A 567 -52.01 -5.61 -6.60
C VAL A 567 -53.27 -5.01 -5.96
N THR A 568 -53.22 -3.72 -5.61
CA THR A 568 -54.21 -3.12 -4.70
C THR A 568 -54.85 -1.85 -5.21
N LYS A 569 -54.24 -1.16 -6.18
CA LYS A 569 -54.75 0.14 -6.64
C LYS A 569 -54.40 0.39 -8.10
N VAL A 570 -55.36 0.91 -8.84
CA VAL A 570 -55.14 1.61 -10.12
C VAL A 570 -55.59 3.05 -9.95
N ALA A 571 -54.76 4.00 -10.33
CA ALA A 571 -55.09 5.42 -10.36
C ALA A 571 -54.93 5.95 -11.79
N ALA A 572 -55.90 6.74 -12.24
CA ALA A 572 -55.87 7.37 -13.55
C ALA A 572 -55.59 8.88 -13.41
N ASP A 573 -54.53 9.35 -14.04
CA ASP A 573 -54.17 10.77 -14.07
C ASP A 573 -54.94 11.50 -15.19
N ILE A 574 -56.22 11.76 -14.90
CA ILE A 574 -57.10 12.44 -15.85
C ILE A 574 -56.69 13.90 -16.07
N GLU A 575 -56.03 14.54 -15.10
CA GLU A 575 -55.58 15.94 -15.22
C GLU A 575 -54.51 16.08 -16.30
N ASN A 576 -53.61 15.10 -16.40
CA ASN A 576 -52.56 15.05 -17.41
C ASN A 576 -52.94 14.24 -18.66
N ALA A 577 -54.20 13.82 -18.80
CA ALA A 577 -54.67 13.16 -20.01
C ALA A 577 -54.44 14.03 -21.26
N THR A 578 -53.97 13.40 -22.34
CA THR A 578 -53.66 14.06 -23.62
C THR A 578 -54.62 13.59 -24.71
N THR A 579 -54.76 14.34 -25.80
CA THR A 579 -55.79 14.04 -26.81
C THR A 579 -55.38 14.38 -28.24
N THR A 580 -55.99 13.69 -29.20
CA THR A 580 -55.95 14.02 -30.63
C THR A 580 -57.03 15.02 -31.07
N LEU A 581 -57.92 15.42 -30.16
CA LEU A 581 -58.95 16.42 -30.45
C LEU A 581 -58.32 17.73 -30.95
N ASN A 582 -58.95 18.34 -31.96
CA ASN A 582 -58.45 19.55 -32.63
C ASN A 582 -57.04 19.39 -33.25
N GLY A 583 -56.68 18.18 -33.70
CA GLY A 583 -55.36 17.91 -34.29
C GLY A 583 -54.23 17.82 -33.27
N GLY A 584 -54.57 17.59 -31.99
CA GLY A 584 -53.59 17.41 -30.91
C GLY A 584 -52.73 16.15 -31.06
N THR A 585 -51.66 16.10 -30.29
CA THR A 585 -50.71 14.98 -30.26
C THR A 585 -50.75 14.30 -28.88
N LEU A 586 -50.92 12.97 -28.85
CA LEU A 586 -50.83 12.18 -27.62
C LEU A 586 -49.45 12.34 -26.98
N GLY A 587 -49.40 12.40 -25.65
CA GLY A 587 -48.19 12.70 -24.88
C GLY A 587 -47.81 14.18 -24.82
N SER A 588 -48.54 15.08 -25.51
CA SER A 588 -48.23 16.52 -25.52
C SER A 588 -49.45 17.42 -25.31
N THR A 589 -50.52 17.24 -26.08
CA THR A 589 -51.68 18.14 -26.05
C THR A 589 -52.65 17.73 -24.94
N LYS A 590 -52.65 18.45 -23.81
CA LYS A 590 -53.57 18.16 -22.69
C LYS A 590 -55.03 18.38 -23.08
N LEU A 591 -55.90 17.42 -22.77
CA LEU A 591 -57.34 17.50 -23.04
C LEU A 591 -57.98 18.76 -22.42
N SER A 592 -57.61 19.07 -21.17
CA SER A 592 -58.09 20.21 -20.41
C SER A 592 -57.74 21.57 -21.03
N SER A 593 -56.69 21.63 -21.86
CA SER A 593 -56.31 22.83 -22.62
C SER A 593 -57.15 23.04 -23.88
N VAL A 594 -57.68 21.95 -24.44
CA VAL A 594 -58.53 21.98 -25.65
C VAL A 594 -59.98 22.27 -25.26
N THR A 595 -60.50 21.63 -24.22
CA THR A 595 -61.89 21.80 -23.80
C THR A 595 -62.14 21.44 -22.34
N LYS A 596 -63.13 22.07 -21.72
CA LYS A 596 -63.66 21.73 -20.39
C LYS A 596 -65.00 20.97 -20.44
N ASN A 597 -65.55 20.79 -21.65
CA ASN A 597 -66.86 20.16 -21.87
C ASN A 597 -66.78 18.64 -22.01
N VAL A 598 -65.62 18.13 -22.42
CA VAL A 598 -65.31 16.71 -22.36
C VAL A 598 -64.78 16.39 -20.97
N LYS A 599 -65.43 15.47 -20.26
CA LYS A 599 -65.05 15.05 -18.91
C LYS A 599 -64.85 13.54 -18.86
N LEU A 600 -63.84 13.13 -18.12
CA LEU A 600 -63.52 11.75 -17.82
C LEU A 600 -63.52 11.55 -16.30
N TYR A 601 -63.95 10.37 -15.87
CA TYR A 601 -63.82 9.89 -14.49
C TYR A 601 -63.38 8.42 -14.52
N PHE A 602 -62.74 7.96 -13.45
CA PHE A 602 -62.29 6.57 -13.30
C PHE A 602 -62.65 6.01 -11.93
N GLY A 603 -63.16 4.78 -11.86
CA GLY A 603 -63.49 4.11 -10.59
C GLY A 603 -64.59 3.07 -10.69
N GLU A 604 -65.13 2.67 -9.53
CA GLU A 604 -66.30 1.77 -9.44
C GLU A 604 -67.56 2.51 -9.93
N ASP A 605 -67.80 3.69 -9.38
CA ASP A 605 -68.74 4.71 -9.86
C ASP A 605 -67.95 5.93 -10.38
N LYS A 606 -68.64 6.96 -10.88
CA LYS A 606 -68.04 8.26 -11.31
C LYS A 606 -67.28 8.94 -10.16
N SER A 607 -66.12 8.42 -9.81
CA SER A 607 -65.33 8.86 -8.68
C SER A 607 -64.56 10.12 -9.04
N THR A 608 -64.55 11.09 -8.13
CA THR A 608 -63.71 12.29 -8.27
C THR A 608 -62.26 12.05 -7.88
N THR A 609 -61.96 10.92 -7.23
CA THR A 609 -60.58 10.57 -6.87
C THR A 609 -59.83 9.88 -8.00
N ASN A 610 -60.53 9.41 -9.04
CA ASN A 610 -59.96 8.67 -10.17
C ASN A 610 -59.10 7.46 -9.74
N VAL A 611 -59.53 6.78 -8.68
CA VAL A 611 -58.85 5.63 -8.09
C VAL A 611 -59.82 4.45 -8.00
N PHE A 612 -59.31 3.25 -8.26
CA PHE A 612 -59.98 1.98 -8.07
C PHE A 612 -59.13 1.03 -7.23
N THR A 613 -59.72 0.39 -6.21
CA THR A 613 -59.00 -0.47 -5.26
C THR A 613 -59.55 -1.89 -5.14
N ALA A 614 -60.72 -2.18 -5.73
CA ALA A 614 -61.35 -3.50 -5.66
C ALA A 614 -60.92 -4.41 -6.83
N LEU A 615 -59.61 -4.45 -7.10
CA LEU A 615 -59.02 -5.14 -8.25
C LEU A 615 -59.22 -6.66 -8.17
N LYS A 616 -59.62 -7.25 -9.29
CA LYS A 616 -59.74 -8.70 -9.49
C LYS A 616 -59.64 -9.04 -10.97
N VAL A 617 -59.46 -10.32 -11.26
CA VAL A 617 -59.47 -10.82 -12.65
C VAL A 617 -60.73 -10.35 -13.37
N GLY A 618 -60.54 -9.64 -14.50
CA GLY A 618 -61.62 -9.10 -15.33
C GLY A 618 -62.28 -7.80 -14.83
N ASP A 619 -61.80 -7.19 -13.75
CA ASP A 619 -62.33 -5.92 -13.23
C ASP A 619 -61.21 -5.05 -12.64
N ASN A 620 -60.74 -4.11 -13.47
CA ASN A 620 -59.68 -3.17 -13.09
C ASN A 620 -60.17 -1.73 -12.94
N GLY A 621 -61.49 -1.54 -12.85
CA GLY A 621 -62.13 -0.23 -12.87
C GLY A 621 -62.68 0.15 -14.24
N LYS A 622 -63.41 1.26 -14.28
CA LYS A 622 -64.14 1.72 -15.47
C LYS A 622 -63.89 3.20 -15.74
N PHE A 623 -63.81 3.55 -17.01
CA PHE A 623 -63.84 4.93 -17.48
C PHE A 623 -65.26 5.38 -17.75
N TYR A 624 -65.57 6.61 -17.34
CA TYR A 624 -66.84 7.28 -17.58
C TYR A 624 -66.61 8.54 -18.40
N TYR A 625 -67.08 8.54 -19.64
CA TYR A 625 -66.96 9.64 -20.58
C TYR A 625 -68.25 10.45 -20.67
N TYR A 626 -68.07 11.78 -20.68
CA TYR A 626 -69.12 12.77 -20.88
C TYR A 626 -68.70 13.84 -21.87
N ASN A 627 -69.66 14.25 -22.70
CA ASN A 627 -69.58 15.45 -23.49
C ASN A 627 -70.83 16.31 -23.22
N ASN A 628 -70.62 17.44 -22.54
CA ASN A 628 -71.66 18.46 -22.33
C ASN A 628 -71.59 19.59 -23.36
N GLY A 629 -70.91 19.36 -24.49
CA GLY A 629 -70.75 20.30 -25.59
C GLY A 629 -71.69 20.02 -26.76
N THR A 630 -71.16 20.16 -27.98
CA THR A 630 -71.85 19.90 -29.26
C THR A 630 -71.42 18.53 -29.81
N THR A 631 -71.98 18.11 -30.94
CA THR A 631 -71.54 16.91 -31.67
C THR A 631 -70.02 16.91 -31.94
N LEU A 632 -69.37 15.76 -31.76
CA LEU A 632 -67.94 15.53 -31.98
C LEU A 632 -67.71 14.43 -33.03
N GLY A 633 -66.58 14.54 -33.74
CA GLY A 633 -66.04 13.45 -34.58
C GLY A 633 -65.26 12.43 -33.75
N LYS A 634 -64.67 11.42 -34.41
CA LYS A 634 -63.81 10.42 -33.75
C LYS A 634 -62.50 11.07 -33.27
N PHE A 635 -62.06 10.75 -32.06
CA PHE A 635 -60.77 11.18 -31.49
C PHE A 635 -60.30 10.19 -30.42
N THR A 636 -59.09 10.37 -29.91
CA THR A 636 -58.47 9.52 -28.88
C THR A 636 -58.05 10.38 -27.70
N ILE A 637 -58.19 9.84 -26.49
CA ILE A 637 -57.66 10.42 -25.25
C ILE A 637 -56.69 9.41 -24.65
N ARG A 638 -55.45 9.81 -24.41
CA ARG A 638 -54.46 9.00 -23.69
C ARG A 638 -54.44 9.40 -22.22
N VAL A 639 -54.62 8.43 -21.34
CA VAL A 639 -54.64 8.64 -19.89
C VAL A 639 -53.46 7.91 -19.24
N PRO A 640 -52.55 8.62 -18.54
CA PRO A 640 -51.54 7.97 -17.72
C PRO A 640 -52.17 7.21 -16.54
N LEU A 641 -51.62 6.05 -16.24
CA LEU A 641 -52.07 5.12 -15.20
C LEU A 641 -50.93 4.79 -14.24
N GLU A 642 -51.28 4.67 -12.96
CA GLU A 642 -50.44 4.13 -11.90
C GLU A 642 -51.05 2.83 -11.37
N VAL A 643 -50.29 1.74 -11.44
CA VAL A 643 -50.69 0.44 -10.88
C VAL A 643 -49.83 0.14 -9.66
N THR A 644 -50.43 0.12 -8.47
CA THR A 644 -49.73 -0.17 -7.22
C THR A 644 -49.85 -1.65 -6.85
N TYR A 645 -48.71 -2.25 -6.55
CA TYR A 645 -48.57 -3.62 -6.06
C TYR A 645 -47.60 -3.66 -4.86
N LYS A 646 -47.32 -4.84 -4.31
CA LYS A 646 -46.48 -4.99 -3.10
C LYS A 646 -45.13 -4.28 -3.23
N TRP A 647 -44.44 -4.46 -4.35
CA TRP A 647 -43.09 -3.95 -4.57
C TRP A 647 -43.00 -2.60 -5.30
N GLY A 648 -44.11 -1.84 -5.37
CA GLY A 648 -44.08 -0.45 -5.82
C GLY A 648 -45.22 -0.05 -6.75
N THR A 649 -44.93 0.89 -7.63
CA THR A 649 -45.90 1.44 -8.58
C THR A 649 -45.33 1.34 -9.99
N ILE A 650 -46.13 0.82 -10.91
CA ILE A 650 -45.84 0.77 -12.34
C ILE A 650 -46.56 1.95 -12.99
N TYR A 651 -45.85 2.72 -13.81
CA TYR A 651 -46.41 3.78 -14.62
C TYR A 651 -46.64 3.28 -16.04
N THR A 652 -47.85 3.45 -16.56
CA THR A 652 -48.24 3.04 -17.92
C THR A 652 -49.26 4.04 -18.49
N GLU A 653 -49.75 3.81 -19.69
CA GLU A 653 -50.72 4.68 -20.36
C GLU A 653 -51.79 3.84 -21.06
N VAL A 654 -53.02 4.37 -21.15
CA VAL A 654 -54.11 3.74 -21.88
C VAL A 654 -54.77 4.70 -22.87
N ASP A 655 -55.12 4.21 -24.05
CA ASP A 655 -55.76 5.00 -25.10
C ASP A 655 -57.27 4.73 -25.15
N LEU A 656 -58.06 5.76 -24.86
CA LEU A 656 -59.51 5.78 -24.96
C LEU A 656 -59.94 6.25 -26.35
N ASN A 657 -60.45 5.34 -27.17
CA ASN A 657 -60.98 5.67 -28.49
C ASN A 657 -62.44 6.12 -28.39
N ILE A 658 -62.69 7.41 -28.67
CA ILE A 658 -64.02 8.02 -28.62
C ILE A 658 -64.59 8.06 -30.04
N ASN A 659 -65.65 7.29 -30.28
CA ASN A 659 -66.39 7.29 -31.54
C ASN A 659 -67.28 8.55 -31.69
N LYS A 660 -67.65 8.85 -32.94
CA LYS A 660 -68.50 10.01 -33.28
C LYS A 660 -69.82 9.99 -32.50
N THR A 661 -70.41 11.17 -32.31
CA THR A 661 -71.74 11.32 -31.71
C THR A 661 -72.76 10.41 -32.39
N ILE A 662 -73.60 9.73 -31.59
CA ILE A 662 -74.76 8.98 -32.11
C ILE A 662 -75.63 9.93 -32.93
N GLN A 663 -75.75 9.66 -34.23
CA GLN A 663 -76.66 10.37 -35.12
C GLN A 663 -78.01 9.66 -35.06
N ASN A 664 -79.10 10.43 -34.93
CA ASN A 664 -80.48 9.91 -35.06
C ASN A 664 -80.72 9.28 -36.42
#